data_AF-A0A321LX07-F1
#
_entry.id   AF-A0A321LX07-F1
#
_cell.length_a   1.000
_cell.length_b   1.000
_cell.length_c   1.000
_cell.angle_alpha   90.00
_cell.angle_beta   90.00
_cell.angle_gamma   90.00
#
_symmetry.space_group_name_H-M   'P 1'
#
loop_
_entity.id
_entity.type
_entity.pdbx_description
1 polymer ?
#
loop_
_entity_poly.entity_id
_entity_poly.type
_entity_poly.pdbx_seq_one_letter_code
_entity_poly.pdbx_strand_id
1 'polypeptide(L)'
;MIFPPIDKLIAHDKQYHQNLYNAVAFADALEFYGLPKLDQGYLEQLARDVPATEPNVFDYYANQIVKKLNLNPPDAYSEVLLLLYRENAALNRWHIRKNVCARELASVLLKSERLTIRPPGFLTPEEFAQLLLLYVEEFTLHSVNELVATLTSTWSTASAYITFLSAQGIVPPSKGIRADDILRFVQENQLSLDLKRIDPTSYRVLVRLGRKCIEESFPNNTAPILDSFSLISLKLFAARHAPDKPDWQSQSCREAATHTEAAKIVLAYLQFSKEAAERGDGSQSVRLKNVIENWHSKIADLSDLGDGLGKEIDRITHHLEKGDFPNTLRLHIDDTLKYLAQNAPIGPSLRVALQQRPWLRQALNRVVTMLRPATIKRFLEARTVNPYFITFDSKRGEIAVMLDALVSPEKREQLKTLNIEPDVGGQLKYNFKQYTRNIRIGVVPRGKPFEQFCKEFNEDFKKLIEAQTHVQPDNQLRNMELIIHQFDLSPRNYFGFVIENITRERAIQRLKELFGDILETDELLAMIEYQGDISLKQVMTEAKLSEIVGDLQGLSSNERKTIEKHDNQLQQAIAKIVGNKDTADLGWRVLQLKKKDRDDVVMRVGAEFQSLLATALPRFDQSRLQEIVKTYVETMAAIATI
;
A
#
# COMPACT_ATOMS: atom_id res chain seq x y z
N MET A 1 74.73 -65.82 -4.15
CA MET A 1 73.49 -65.02 -4.03
C MET A 1 73.54 -64.29 -2.70
N ILE A 2 73.66 -62.96 -2.72
CA ILE A 2 73.54 -62.15 -1.50
C ILE A 2 72.03 -61.94 -1.32
N PHE A 3 71.43 -62.64 -0.35
CA PHE A 3 70.05 -62.36 0.02
C PHE A 3 69.97 -60.93 0.56
N PRO A 4 68.99 -60.11 0.13
CA PRO A 4 68.79 -58.81 0.74
C PRO A 4 68.58 -58.99 2.26
N PRO A 5 69.11 -58.07 3.09
CA PRO A 5 68.92 -58.12 4.54
C PRO A 5 67.43 -58.31 4.87
N ILE A 6 67.12 -59.14 5.86
CA ILE A 6 65.74 -59.42 6.30
C ILE A 6 64.96 -58.11 6.53
N ASP A 7 65.61 -57.08 7.04
CA ASP A 7 65.01 -55.75 7.24
C ASP A 7 64.56 -55.07 5.95
N LYS A 8 65.28 -55.28 4.83
CA LYS A 8 64.88 -54.78 3.51
C LYS A 8 63.70 -55.57 2.94
N LEU A 9 63.62 -56.87 3.21
CA LEU A 9 62.48 -57.71 2.83
C LEU A 9 61.22 -57.32 3.61
N ILE A 10 61.34 -57.10 4.93
CA ILE A 10 60.22 -56.64 5.77
C ILE A 10 59.76 -55.23 5.38
N ALA A 11 60.70 -54.31 5.10
CA ALA A 11 60.36 -52.97 4.63
C ALA A 11 59.64 -52.98 3.28
N HIS A 12 60.11 -53.82 2.34
CA HIS A 12 59.49 -54.01 1.03
C HIS A 12 58.09 -54.62 1.14
N ASP A 13 57.90 -55.61 2.01
CA ASP A 13 56.60 -56.25 2.26
C ASP A 13 55.58 -55.29 2.91
N LYS A 14 56.03 -54.51 3.91
CA LYS A 14 55.21 -53.43 4.50
C LYS A 14 54.83 -52.36 3.47
N GLN A 15 55.78 -51.94 2.63
CA GLN A 15 55.53 -50.96 1.57
C GLN A 15 54.53 -51.51 0.54
N TYR A 16 54.67 -52.77 0.13
CA TYR A 16 53.71 -53.44 -0.75
C TYR A 16 52.31 -53.49 -0.14
N HIS A 17 52.17 -53.87 1.13
CA HIS A 17 50.86 -53.90 1.79
C HIS A 17 50.25 -52.52 1.96
N GLN A 18 51.04 -51.48 2.25
CA GLN A 18 50.57 -50.10 2.28
C GLN A 18 50.12 -49.61 0.89
N ASN A 19 50.89 -49.97 -0.14
CA ASN A 19 50.55 -49.69 -1.53
C ASN A 19 49.24 -50.36 -1.93
N LEU A 20 49.08 -51.64 -1.58
CA LEU A 20 47.86 -52.40 -1.85
C LEU A 20 46.66 -51.81 -1.12
N TYR A 21 46.80 -51.44 0.15
CA TYR A 21 45.75 -50.76 0.91
C TYR A 21 45.28 -49.47 0.22
N ASN A 22 46.22 -48.64 -0.23
CA ASN A 22 45.91 -47.42 -0.97
C ASN A 22 45.22 -47.72 -2.31
N ALA A 23 45.67 -48.73 -3.06
CA ALA A 23 45.05 -49.12 -4.34
C ALA A 23 43.61 -49.65 -4.15
N VAL A 24 43.37 -50.44 -3.09
CA VAL A 24 42.03 -50.89 -2.71
C VAL A 24 41.13 -49.72 -2.35
N ALA A 25 41.62 -48.74 -1.60
CA ALA A 25 40.82 -47.57 -1.24
C ALA A 25 40.45 -46.68 -2.45
N PHE A 26 41.27 -46.66 -3.52
CA PHE A 26 40.86 -46.08 -4.81
C PHE A 26 39.76 -46.91 -5.48
N ALA A 27 39.88 -48.24 -5.46
CA ALA A 27 38.84 -49.12 -6.01
C ALA A 27 37.50 -48.95 -5.27
N ASP A 28 37.54 -48.81 -3.94
CA ASP A 28 36.36 -48.54 -3.11
C ASP A 28 35.73 -47.20 -3.47
N ALA A 29 36.54 -46.16 -3.72
CA ALA A 29 36.03 -44.86 -4.16
C ALA A 29 35.38 -44.95 -5.54
N LEU A 30 35.99 -45.68 -6.50
CA LEU A 30 35.38 -45.91 -7.81
C LEU A 30 34.02 -46.59 -7.69
N GLU A 31 33.93 -47.64 -6.87
CA GLU A 31 32.68 -48.39 -6.64
C GLU A 31 31.63 -47.51 -5.94
N PHE A 32 32.02 -46.72 -4.94
CA PHE A 32 31.14 -45.78 -4.25
C PHE A 32 30.50 -44.75 -5.20
N TYR A 33 31.26 -44.30 -6.20
CA TYR A 33 30.83 -43.38 -7.26
C TYR A 33 30.41 -44.08 -8.55
N GLY A 34 30.05 -45.37 -8.51
CA GLY A 34 29.46 -46.08 -9.65
C GLY A 34 30.35 -46.17 -10.90
N LEU A 35 31.66 -46.04 -10.74
CA LEU A 35 32.66 -46.19 -11.79
C LEU A 35 33.07 -47.67 -11.95
N PRO A 36 33.69 -48.04 -13.09
CA PRO A 36 34.05 -49.44 -13.37
C PRO A 36 34.91 -50.06 -12.26
N LYS A 37 34.50 -51.25 -11.81
CA LYS A 37 35.24 -52.03 -10.81
C LYS A 37 36.58 -52.49 -11.38
N LEU A 38 37.63 -52.33 -10.58
CA LEU A 38 38.96 -52.86 -10.90
C LEU A 38 39.07 -54.29 -10.37
N ASP A 39 39.65 -55.18 -11.18
CA ASP A 39 39.89 -56.56 -10.77
C ASP A 39 41.03 -56.64 -9.75
N GLN A 40 40.94 -57.60 -8.83
CA GLN A 40 41.93 -57.78 -7.77
C GLN A 40 43.35 -58.03 -8.31
N GLY A 41 43.47 -58.74 -9.43
CA GLY A 41 44.77 -59.00 -10.07
C GLY A 41 45.44 -57.72 -10.55
N TYR A 42 44.67 -56.78 -11.10
CA TYR A 42 45.15 -55.46 -11.48
C TYR A 42 45.56 -54.61 -10.27
N LEU A 43 44.82 -54.65 -9.17
CA LEU A 43 45.19 -53.93 -7.94
C LEU A 43 46.50 -54.45 -7.33
N GLU A 44 46.67 -55.77 -7.30
CA GLU A 44 47.90 -56.41 -6.84
C GLU A 44 49.10 -56.08 -7.75
N GLN A 45 48.88 -56.03 -9.07
CA GLN A 45 49.89 -55.58 -10.03
C GLN A 45 50.25 -54.11 -9.81
N LEU A 46 49.24 -53.24 -9.69
CA LEU A 46 49.42 -51.81 -9.50
C LEU A 46 50.24 -51.49 -8.24
N ALA A 47 50.03 -52.23 -7.15
CA ALA A 47 50.76 -52.09 -5.90
C ALA A 47 52.22 -52.57 -5.97
N ARG A 48 52.54 -53.55 -6.85
CA ARG A 48 53.91 -54.03 -7.11
C ARG A 48 54.69 -53.10 -8.02
N ASP A 49 54.01 -52.48 -8.97
CA ASP A 49 54.64 -51.69 -10.04
C ASP A 49 54.90 -50.21 -9.64
N VAL A 50 54.62 -49.84 -8.39
CA VAL A 50 54.91 -48.49 -7.86
C VAL A 50 56.42 -48.25 -7.85
N PRO A 51 56.94 -47.24 -8.59
CA PRO A 51 58.36 -46.96 -8.61
C PRO A 51 58.88 -46.55 -7.23
N ALA A 52 60.03 -47.09 -6.83
CA ALA A 52 60.67 -46.72 -5.55
C ALA A 52 61.04 -45.21 -5.47
N THR A 53 61.11 -44.53 -6.61
CA THR A 53 61.41 -43.10 -6.74
C THR A 53 60.16 -42.22 -6.87
N GLU A 54 58.95 -42.80 -6.78
CA GLU A 54 57.70 -42.06 -6.99
C GLU A 54 57.46 -41.06 -5.83
N PRO A 55 57.43 -39.74 -6.10
CA PRO A 55 57.25 -38.74 -5.05
C PRO A 55 55.82 -38.71 -4.49
N ASN A 56 54.81 -39.12 -5.27
CA ASN A 56 53.42 -39.17 -4.82
C ASN A 56 52.70 -40.41 -5.37
N VAL A 57 52.62 -41.45 -4.54
CA VAL A 57 51.99 -42.75 -4.87
C VAL A 57 50.52 -42.60 -5.30
N PHE A 58 49.80 -41.58 -4.80
CA PHE A 58 48.40 -41.36 -5.17
C PHE A 58 48.25 -40.83 -6.61
N ASP A 59 49.15 -39.95 -7.06
CA ASP A 59 49.15 -39.44 -8.43
C ASP A 59 49.48 -40.57 -9.41
N TYR A 60 50.41 -41.46 -9.03
CA TYR A 60 50.70 -42.68 -9.78
C TYR A 60 49.43 -43.54 -9.96
N TYR A 61 48.70 -43.82 -8.88
CA TYR A 61 47.47 -44.61 -8.97
C TYR A 61 46.40 -43.96 -9.82
N ALA A 62 46.13 -42.67 -9.62
CA ALA A 62 45.15 -41.94 -10.43
C ALA A 62 45.51 -42.03 -11.93
N ASN A 63 46.77 -41.78 -12.29
CA ASN A 63 47.23 -41.82 -13.68
C ASN A 63 47.15 -43.22 -14.30
N GLN A 64 47.50 -44.27 -13.58
CA GLN A 64 47.44 -45.64 -14.10
C GLN A 64 45.99 -46.12 -14.25
N ILE A 65 45.11 -45.77 -13.31
CA ILE A 65 43.67 -46.09 -13.39
C ILE A 65 43.03 -45.35 -14.57
N VAL A 66 43.33 -44.06 -14.77
CA VAL A 66 42.87 -43.28 -15.93
C VAL A 66 43.28 -43.93 -17.25
N LYS A 67 44.55 -44.36 -17.37
CA LYS A 67 45.05 -45.06 -18.55
C LYS A 67 44.32 -46.38 -18.77
N LYS A 68 44.12 -47.16 -17.71
CA LYS A 68 43.40 -48.45 -17.77
C LYS A 68 41.95 -48.28 -18.22
N LEU A 69 41.28 -47.23 -17.75
CA LEU A 69 39.90 -46.91 -18.07
C LEU A 69 39.73 -46.10 -19.37
N ASN A 70 40.85 -45.69 -20.00
CA ASN A 70 40.88 -44.92 -21.24
C ASN A 70 40.07 -43.60 -21.16
N LEU A 71 40.16 -42.90 -20.03
CA LEU A 71 39.43 -41.66 -19.77
C LEU A 71 40.16 -40.45 -20.39
N ASN A 72 39.42 -39.57 -21.07
CA ASN A 72 39.95 -38.39 -21.75
C ASN A 72 39.18 -37.12 -21.36
N PRO A 73 39.86 -36.01 -21.00
CA PRO A 73 41.32 -35.83 -20.96
C PRO A 73 41.97 -36.46 -19.71
N PRO A 74 43.14 -37.11 -19.83
CA PRO A 74 43.71 -37.92 -18.76
C PRO A 74 44.06 -37.10 -17.52
N ASP A 75 44.63 -35.91 -17.70
CA ASP A 75 45.04 -35.06 -16.58
C ASP A 75 43.84 -34.62 -15.71
N ALA A 76 42.70 -34.29 -16.34
CA ALA A 76 41.50 -33.89 -15.60
C ALA A 76 40.87 -35.06 -14.84
N TYR A 77 40.77 -36.24 -15.46
CA TYR A 77 40.23 -37.42 -14.78
C TYR A 77 41.16 -37.92 -13.67
N SER A 78 42.47 -37.74 -13.78
CA SER A 78 43.40 -38.04 -12.68
C SER A 78 43.10 -37.14 -11.47
N GLU A 79 42.88 -35.85 -11.68
CA GLU A 79 42.45 -34.93 -10.62
C GLU A 79 41.08 -35.32 -10.03
N VAL A 80 40.11 -35.72 -10.86
CA VAL A 80 38.79 -36.20 -10.38
C VAL A 80 38.95 -37.44 -9.50
N LEU A 81 39.72 -38.43 -9.92
CA LEU A 81 39.91 -39.65 -9.12
C LEU A 81 40.56 -39.36 -7.75
N LEU A 82 41.53 -38.46 -7.72
CA LEU A 82 42.14 -38.00 -6.46
C LEU A 82 41.10 -37.34 -5.55
N LEU A 83 40.22 -36.49 -6.11
CA LEU A 83 39.15 -35.84 -5.35
C LEU A 83 38.17 -36.85 -4.75
N LEU A 84 37.68 -37.80 -5.55
CA LEU A 84 36.73 -38.82 -5.12
C LEU A 84 37.32 -39.74 -4.05
N TYR A 85 38.60 -40.14 -4.20
CA TYR A 85 39.31 -40.92 -3.20
C TYR A 85 39.42 -40.20 -1.86
N ARG A 86 39.84 -38.93 -1.88
CA ARG A 86 40.05 -38.14 -0.65
C ARG A 86 38.75 -37.87 0.09
N GLU A 87 37.67 -37.62 -0.64
CA GLU A 87 36.34 -37.46 -0.06
C GLU A 87 35.88 -38.76 0.62
N ASN A 88 35.97 -39.89 -0.09
CA ASN A 88 35.56 -41.21 0.43
C ASN A 88 36.41 -41.64 1.64
N ALA A 89 37.70 -41.30 1.64
CA ALA A 89 38.62 -41.60 2.74
C ALA A 89 38.55 -40.57 3.89
N ALA A 90 37.68 -39.56 3.81
CA ALA A 90 37.57 -38.44 4.76
C ALA A 90 38.89 -37.66 5.01
N LEU A 91 39.77 -37.62 4.00
CA LEU A 91 41.12 -37.06 4.08
C LEU A 91 41.14 -35.56 3.73
N ASN A 92 40.82 -34.69 4.70
CA ASN A 92 40.87 -33.21 4.61
C ASN A 92 40.04 -32.58 3.47
N ARG A 93 39.65 -31.31 3.65
CA ARG A 93 38.90 -30.55 2.63
C ARG A 93 39.85 -30.09 1.52
N TRP A 94 39.46 -30.31 0.27
CA TRP A 94 40.27 -29.94 -0.90
C TRP A 94 39.67 -28.75 -1.64
N HIS A 95 40.56 -27.84 -2.05
CA HIS A 95 40.23 -26.73 -2.93
C HIS A 95 40.28 -27.17 -4.39
N ILE A 96 39.15 -27.13 -5.08
CA ILE A 96 39.10 -27.36 -6.53
C ILE A 96 39.91 -26.24 -7.20
N ARG A 97 40.94 -26.59 -7.99
CA ARG A 97 41.62 -25.59 -8.83
C ARG A 97 40.59 -25.08 -9.84
N LYS A 98 40.21 -23.82 -9.65
CA LYS A 98 38.97 -23.12 -10.06
C LYS A 98 38.26 -23.46 -11.39
N ASN A 99 38.79 -24.24 -12.32
CA ASN A 99 38.13 -24.50 -13.61
C ASN A 99 38.42 -25.84 -14.31
N VAL A 100 39.40 -26.66 -13.89
CA VAL A 100 39.98 -27.68 -14.81
C VAL A 100 39.19 -28.99 -14.86
N CYS A 101 38.49 -29.39 -13.78
CA CYS A 101 37.88 -30.72 -13.67
C CYS A 101 36.36 -30.73 -13.41
N ALA A 102 35.68 -29.57 -13.47
CA ALA A 102 34.25 -29.46 -13.16
C ALA A 102 33.37 -30.29 -14.09
N ARG A 103 33.76 -30.43 -15.37
CA ARG A 103 33.07 -31.23 -16.38
C ARG A 103 33.15 -32.72 -16.11
N GLU A 104 34.35 -33.20 -15.89
CA GLU A 104 34.62 -34.61 -15.63
C GLU A 104 33.99 -35.02 -14.31
N LEU A 105 34.12 -34.18 -13.27
CA LEU A 105 33.49 -34.39 -11.97
C LEU A 105 31.96 -34.42 -12.05
N ALA A 106 31.33 -33.46 -12.75
CA ALA A 106 29.89 -33.44 -12.99
C ALA A 106 29.41 -34.75 -13.66
N SER A 107 30.14 -35.21 -14.69
CA SER A 107 29.79 -36.43 -15.42
C SER A 107 29.79 -37.65 -14.50
N VAL A 108 30.80 -37.79 -13.63
CA VAL A 108 30.89 -38.90 -12.67
C VAL A 108 29.80 -38.83 -11.61
N LEU A 109 29.58 -37.64 -11.01
CA LEU A 109 28.60 -37.47 -9.93
C LEU A 109 27.15 -37.67 -10.38
N LEU A 110 26.82 -37.30 -11.62
CA LEU A 110 25.49 -37.53 -12.18
C LEU A 110 25.25 -38.99 -12.55
N LYS A 111 26.23 -39.66 -13.17
CA LYS A 111 26.14 -41.10 -13.52
C LYS A 111 25.99 -42.00 -12.29
N SER A 112 26.59 -41.57 -11.17
CA SER A 112 26.53 -42.28 -9.89
C SER A 112 25.27 -42.01 -9.09
N GLU A 113 24.36 -41.17 -9.59
CA GLU A 113 23.13 -40.73 -8.90
C GLU A 113 23.40 -40.03 -7.54
N ARG A 114 24.66 -39.67 -7.26
CA ARG A 114 25.05 -39.01 -6.00
C ARG A 114 24.71 -37.53 -5.96
N LEU A 115 24.61 -36.93 -7.15
CA LEU A 115 24.23 -35.55 -7.34
C LEU A 115 22.80 -35.49 -7.88
N THR A 116 21.84 -35.17 -7.01
CA THR A 116 20.45 -35.04 -7.44
C THR A 116 20.18 -33.64 -7.96
N ILE A 117 20.01 -33.52 -9.28
CA ILE A 117 19.77 -32.24 -9.94
C ILE A 117 18.47 -32.29 -10.72
N ARG A 118 17.65 -31.24 -10.59
CA ARG A 118 16.57 -30.94 -11.54
C ARG A 118 16.90 -29.63 -12.25
N PRO A 119 17.57 -29.69 -13.42
CA PRO A 119 18.02 -28.47 -14.10
C PRO A 119 16.81 -27.70 -14.67
N PRO A 120 17.00 -26.41 -14.97
CA PRO A 120 16.02 -25.64 -15.74
C PRO A 120 15.85 -26.26 -17.14
N GLY A 121 14.66 -26.14 -17.74
CA GLY A 121 14.31 -26.82 -19.00
C GLY A 121 15.17 -26.48 -20.25
N PHE A 122 16.15 -25.60 -20.13
CA PHE A 122 17.08 -25.21 -21.20
C PHE A 122 18.54 -25.65 -20.95
N LEU A 123 18.82 -26.36 -19.85
CA LEU A 123 20.13 -26.99 -19.60
C LEU A 123 19.98 -28.48 -19.35
N THR A 124 20.97 -29.24 -19.81
CA THR A 124 21.15 -30.62 -19.36
C THR A 124 21.57 -30.66 -17.89
N PRO A 125 21.29 -31.76 -17.16
CA PRO A 125 21.80 -31.92 -15.78
C PRO A 125 23.32 -31.77 -15.70
N GLU A 126 24.04 -32.19 -16.74
CA GLU A 126 25.49 -32.12 -16.84
C GLU A 126 26.00 -30.68 -16.97
N GLU A 127 25.43 -29.88 -17.88
CA GLU A 127 25.80 -28.46 -18.03
C GLU A 127 25.48 -27.67 -16.75
N PHE A 128 24.37 -27.97 -16.09
CA PHE A 128 24.02 -27.30 -14.84
C PHE A 128 24.95 -27.72 -13.70
N ALA A 129 25.24 -29.02 -13.54
CA ALA A 129 26.22 -29.50 -12.56
C ALA A 129 27.61 -28.88 -12.77
N GLN A 130 28.06 -28.81 -14.03
CA GLN A 130 29.31 -28.17 -14.42
C GLN A 130 29.37 -26.74 -13.92
N LEU A 131 28.35 -25.95 -14.26
CA LEU A 131 28.27 -24.56 -13.86
C LEU A 131 28.30 -24.40 -12.35
N LEU A 132 27.63 -25.26 -11.57
CA LEU A 132 27.62 -25.18 -10.11
C LEU A 132 28.98 -25.55 -9.49
N LEU A 133 29.64 -26.58 -10.03
CA LEU A 133 30.94 -27.04 -9.52
C LEU A 133 32.06 -26.03 -9.73
N LEU A 134 31.93 -25.10 -10.68
CA LEU A 134 32.85 -23.96 -10.84
C LEU A 134 32.84 -23.00 -9.63
N TYR A 135 31.83 -23.09 -8.76
CA TYR A 135 31.66 -22.21 -7.60
C TYR A 135 31.98 -22.87 -6.26
N VAL A 136 32.26 -24.18 -6.28
CA VAL A 136 32.59 -24.94 -5.07
C VAL A 136 34.06 -24.73 -4.75
N GLU A 137 34.35 -23.99 -3.69
CA GLU A 137 35.74 -23.79 -3.21
C GLU A 137 36.25 -24.97 -2.37
N GLU A 138 35.36 -25.79 -1.79
CA GLU A 138 35.70 -26.99 -1.02
C GLU A 138 34.79 -28.16 -1.43
N PHE A 139 35.38 -29.30 -1.81
CA PHE A 139 34.61 -30.46 -2.24
C PHE A 139 34.24 -31.39 -1.07
N THR A 140 32.95 -31.49 -0.75
CA THR A 140 32.32 -32.62 -0.04
C THR A 140 30.97 -32.91 -0.68
N LEU A 141 30.54 -34.18 -0.76
CA LEU A 141 29.27 -34.52 -1.41
C LEU A 141 28.07 -33.81 -0.76
N HIS A 142 28.12 -33.62 0.56
CA HIS A 142 27.10 -32.88 1.30
C HIS A 142 27.06 -31.41 0.91
N SER A 143 28.20 -30.70 0.94
CA SER A 143 28.27 -29.28 0.57
C SER A 143 27.91 -29.02 -0.89
N VAL A 144 28.29 -29.94 -1.79
CA VAL A 144 27.91 -29.87 -3.21
C VAL A 144 26.40 -30.03 -3.35
N ASN A 145 25.79 -31.03 -2.70
CA ASN A 145 24.34 -31.23 -2.76
C ASN A 145 23.54 -30.07 -2.12
N GLU A 146 24.00 -29.51 -1.00
CA GLU A 146 23.39 -28.32 -0.39
C GLU A 146 23.46 -27.10 -1.32
N LEU A 147 24.63 -26.87 -1.95
CA LEU A 147 24.82 -25.80 -2.92
C LEU A 147 23.91 -25.97 -4.13
N VAL A 148 23.83 -27.18 -4.68
CA VAL A 148 23.01 -27.48 -5.84
C VAL A 148 21.53 -27.30 -5.52
N ALA A 149 21.05 -27.86 -4.41
CA ALA A 149 19.65 -27.71 -4.00
C ALA A 149 19.28 -26.23 -3.83
N THR A 150 20.17 -25.46 -3.19
CA THR A 150 19.94 -24.05 -2.93
C THR A 150 19.96 -23.21 -4.21
N LEU A 151 20.97 -23.38 -5.06
CA LEU A 151 21.07 -22.68 -6.33
C LEU A 151 19.95 -23.07 -7.29
N THR A 152 19.50 -24.32 -7.29
CA THR A 152 18.30 -24.75 -8.04
C THR A 152 17.05 -24.00 -7.56
N SER A 153 16.88 -23.84 -6.25
CA SER A 153 15.76 -23.08 -5.66
C SER A 153 15.84 -21.59 -6.00
N THR A 154 17.01 -20.96 -5.84
CA THR A 154 17.25 -19.56 -6.24
C THR A 154 16.99 -19.37 -7.73
N TRP A 155 17.46 -20.30 -8.56
CA TRP A 155 17.27 -20.29 -10.01
C TRP A 155 15.80 -20.36 -10.40
N SER A 156 15.07 -21.33 -9.84
CA SER A 156 13.64 -21.51 -10.07
C SER A 156 12.88 -20.24 -9.69
N THR A 157 13.23 -19.64 -8.56
CA THR A 157 12.62 -18.39 -8.08
C THR A 157 12.93 -17.22 -9.01
N ALA A 158 14.19 -17.05 -9.40
CA ALA A 158 14.60 -15.96 -10.30
C ALA A 158 14.00 -16.10 -11.69
N SER A 159 13.88 -17.33 -12.20
CA SER A 159 13.17 -17.63 -13.43
C SER A 159 11.70 -17.23 -13.33
N ALA A 160 11.02 -17.64 -12.26
CA ALA A 160 9.64 -17.24 -12.01
C ALA A 160 9.51 -15.71 -11.89
N TYR A 161 10.49 -15.04 -11.27
CA TYR A 161 10.50 -13.60 -11.16
C TYR A 161 10.67 -12.89 -12.51
N ILE A 162 11.53 -13.39 -13.40
CA ILE A 162 11.66 -12.83 -14.75
C ILE A 162 10.44 -13.13 -15.60
N THR A 163 9.83 -14.31 -15.48
CA THR A 163 8.53 -14.58 -16.09
C THR A 163 7.47 -13.59 -15.62
N PHE A 164 7.45 -13.27 -14.32
CA PHE A 164 6.62 -12.21 -13.77
C PHE A 164 6.96 -10.85 -14.40
N LEU A 165 8.23 -10.42 -14.43
CA LEU A 165 8.64 -9.15 -15.02
C LEU A 165 8.30 -9.07 -16.52
N SER A 166 8.37 -10.18 -17.26
CA SER A 166 7.94 -10.27 -18.65
C SER A 166 6.42 -10.12 -18.79
N ALA A 167 5.64 -10.78 -17.93
CA ALA A 167 4.19 -10.59 -17.86
C ALA A 167 3.80 -9.14 -17.48
N GLN A 168 4.66 -8.46 -16.70
CA GLN A 168 4.53 -7.04 -16.39
C GLN A 168 5.02 -6.10 -17.51
N GLY A 169 5.48 -6.64 -18.63
CA GLY A 169 5.93 -5.90 -19.81
C GLY A 169 7.32 -5.28 -19.69
N ILE A 170 8.10 -5.62 -18.65
CA ILE A 170 9.44 -5.09 -18.45
C ILE A 170 10.43 -5.84 -19.35
N VAL A 171 10.41 -7.18 -19.32
CA VAL A 171 11.35 -8.02 -20.09
C VAL A 171 10.68 -8.56 -21.37
N PRO A 172 11.32 -8.49 -22.56
CA PRO A 172 10.81 -9.11 -23.77
C PRO A 172 10.59 -10.62 -23.57
N PRO A 173 9.49 -11.22 -24.07
CA PRO A 173 9.23 -12.65 -23.91
C PRO A 173 10.32 -13.57 -24.47
N SER A 174 11.13 -13.06 -25.41
CA SER A 174 12.24 -13.78 -26.05
C SER A 174 13.53 -13.78 -25.22
N LYS A 175 13.63 -12.96 -24.17
CA LYS A 175 14.82 -12.86 -23.32
C LYS A 175 14.71 -13.86 -22.17
N GLY A 176 14.98 -15.14 -22.46
CA GLY A 176 15.15 -16.16 -21.43
C GLY A 176 16.38 -15.85 -20.56
N ILE A 177 16.31 -16.13 -19.26
CA ILE A 177 17.52 -16.06 -18.42
C ILE A 177 18.37 -17.29 -18.73
N ARG A 178 19.65 -17.11 -19.08
CA ARG A 178 20.58 -18.23 -19.15
C ARG A 178 21.17 -18.50 -17.77
N ALA A 179 21.41 -19.75 -17.44
CA ALA A 179 22.07 -20.18 -16.19
C ALA A 179 23.29 -19.32 -15.83
N ASP A 180 24.08 -19.03 -16.86
CA ASP A 180 25.28 -18.21 -16.79
C ASP A 180 25.01 -16.78 -16.33
N ASP A 181 23.82 -16.22 -16.58
CA ASP A 181 23.51 -14.82 -16.27
C ASP A 181 23.34 -14.62 -14.76
N ILE A 182 22.65 -15.51 -14.04
CA ILE A 182 22.52 -15.38 -12.57
C ILE A 182 23.82 -15.74 -11.88
N LEU A 183 24.53 -16.74 -12.39
CA LEU A 183 25.81 -17.18 -11.86
C LEU A 183 26.88 -16.09 -12.04
N ARG A 184 27.00 -15.53 -13.25
CA ARG A 184 27.83 -14.35 -13.51
C ARG A 184 27.38 -13.15 -12.68
N PHE A 185 26.07 -12.97 -12.53
CA PHE A 185 25.53 -11.92 -11.68
C PHE A 185 26.00 -12.09 -10.23
N VAL A 186 25.94 -13.28 -9.65
CA VAL A 186 26.46 -13.58 -8.29
C VAL A 186 27.97 -13.26 -8.20
N GLN A 187 28.76 -13.62 -9.21
CA GLN A 187 30.21 -13.37 -9.26
C GLN A 187 30.57 -11.88 -9.37
N GLU A 188 30.02 -11.18 -10.37
CA GLU A 188 30.25 -9.75 -10.64
C GLU A 188 29.97 -8.89 -9.40
N ASN A 189 29.06 -9.39 -8.55
CA ASN A 189 28.53 -8.68 -7.41
C ASN A 189 29.11 -9.12 -6.06
N GLN A 190 30.10 -10.02 -6.07
CA GLN A 190 30.75 -10.58 -4.87
C GLN A 190 29.76 -11.09 -3.82
N LEU A 191 28.63 -11.66 -4.25
CA LEU A 191 27.65 -12.22 -3.33
C LEU A 191 28.17 -13.56 -2.81
N SER A 192 28.32 -13.68 -1.48
CA SER A 192 28.75 -14.93 -0.85
C SER A 192 27.69 -16.03 -1.05
N LEU A 193 28.13 -17.19 -1.56
CA LEU A 193 27.36 -18.44 -1.62
C LEU A 193 27.41 -19.20 -0.28
N ASP A 194 27.53 -18.49 0.85
CA ASP A 194 27.54 -19.11 2.18
C ASP A 194 26.21 -19.82 2.45
N LEU A 195 26.29 -21.16 2.39
CA LEU A 195 25.20 -22.13 2.39
C LEU A 195 24.29 -22.07 3.62
N LYS A 196 24.71 -21.39 4.69
CA LYS A 196 23.88 -21.19 5.89
C LYS A 196 22.92 -20.00 5.79
N ARG A 197 23.00 -19.18 4.74
CA ARG A 197 22.37 -17.85 4.68
C ARG A 197 21.77 -17.46 3.33
N ILE A 198 21.47 -18.42 2.45
CA ILE A 198 21.03 -18.09 1.08
C ILE A 198 19.57 -17.60 0.99
N ASP A 199 18.84 -17.46 2.10
CA ASP A 199 17.57 -16.71 2.08
C ASP A 199 17.82 -15.18 1.86
N PRO A 200 18.67 -14.49 2.67
CA PRO A 200 19.16 -13.14 2.36
C PRO A 200 19.84 -13.00 0.99
N THR A 201 20.61 -14.01 0.56
CA THR A 201 21.31 -13.97 -0.73
C THR A 201 20.32 -14.06 -1.89
N SER A 202 19.31 -14.93 -1.81
CA SER A 202 18.28 -15.06 -2.85
C SER A 202 17.49 -13.77 -2.99
N TYR A 203 17.07 -13.16 -1.87
CA TYR A 203 16.43 -11.85 -1.88
C TYR A 203 17.31 -10.79 -2.60
N ARG A 204 18.59 -10.67 -2.22
CA ARG A 204 19.51 -9.70 -2.84
C ARG A 204 19.74 -9.96 -4.33
N VAL A 205 19.85 -11.21 -4.74
CA VAL A 205 19.94 -11.59 -6.15
C VAL A 205 18.71 -11.13 -6.90
N LEU A 206 17.51 -11.36 -6.37
CA LEU A 206 16.26 -10.94 -7.01
C LEU A 206 16.15 -9.40 -7.10
N VAL A 207 16.45 -8.66 -6.03
CA VAL A 207 16.46 -7.18 -6.06
C VAL A 207 17.41 -6.66 -7.14
N ARG A 208 18.63 -7.19 -7.23
CA ARG A 208 19.55 -6.68 -8.23
C ARG A 208 19.24 -7.15 -9.65
N LEU A 209 18.73 -8.37 -9.81
CA LEU A 209 18.24 -8.89 -11.10
C LEU A 209 17.08 -8.03 -11.62
N GLY A 210 16.11 -7.72 -10.76
CA GLY A 210 14.99 -6.84 -11.10
C GLY A 210 15.47 -5.46 -11.53
N ARG A 211 16.40 -4.87 -10.77
CA ARG A 211 17.04 -3.58 -11.09
C ARG A 211 17.69 -3.60 -12.46
N LYS A 212 18.53 -4.61 -12.75
CA LYS A 212 19.21 -4.76 -14.04
C LYS A 212 18.21 -4.87 -15.21
N CYS A 213 17.17 -5.69 -15.06
CA CYS A 213 16.16 -5.85 -16.11
C CYS A 213 15.35 -4.57 -16.37
N ILE A 214 15.03 -3.82 -15.31
CA ILE A 214 14.37 -2.52 -15.44
C ILE A 214 15.31 -1.50 -16.10
N GLU A 215 16.58 -1.44 -15.68
CA GLU A 215 17.59 -0.55 -16.23
C GLU A 215 17.83 -0.78 -17.73
N GLU A 216 17.97 -2.05 -18.16
CA GLU A 216 18.12 -2.40 -19.57
C GLU A 216 16.91 -2.00 -20.43
N SER A 217 15.71 -2.01 -19.84
CA SER A 217 14.45 -1.73 -20.55
C SER A 217 14.09 -0.24 -20.50
N PHE A 218 14.55 0.47 -19.47
CA PHE A 218 14.27 1.88 -19.20
C PHE A 218 15.55 2.62 -18.73
N PRO A 219 16.56 2.77 -19.61
CA PRO A 219 17.91 3.21 -19.24
C PRO A 219 18.01 4.67 -18.78
N ASN A 220 16.96 5.47 -19.03
CA ASN A 220 16.94 6.89 -18.68
C ASN A 220 16.49 7.17 -17.23
N ASN A 221 16.12 6.13 -16.46
CA ASN A 221 15.73 6.29 -15.06
C ASN A 221 16.95 6.44 -14.15
N THR A 222 16.82 7.24 -13.10
CA THR A 222 17.88 7.42 -12.10
C THR A 222 17.99 6.21 -11.16
N ALA A 223 19.15 6.03 -10.53
CA ALA A 223 19.37 4.91 -9.61
C ALA A 223 18.29 4.79 -8.51
N PRO A 224 17.86 5.87 -7.80
CA PRO A 224 16.80 5.77 -6.79
C PRO A 224 15.45 5.27 -7.34
N ILE A 225 15.12 5.63 -8.59
CA ILE A 225 13.90 5.19 -9.26
C ILE A 225 14.01 3.70 -9.63
N LEU A 226 15.15 3.29 -10.19
CA LEU A 226 15.43 1.90 -10.53
C LEU A 226 15.37 0.99 -9.29
N ASP A 227 15.97 1.42 -8.19
CA ASP A 227 15.97 0.68 -6.92
C ASP A 227 14.53 0.56 -6.37
N SER A 228 13.77 1.66 -6.37
CA SER A 228 12.37 1.69 -5.93
C SER A 228 11.50 0.73 -6.75
N PHE A 229 11.59 0.76 -8.08
CA PHE A 229 10.84 -0.16 -8.93
C PHE A 229 11.25 -1.61 -8.75
N SER A 230 12.53 -1.88 -8.51
CA SER A 230 12.99 -3.23 -8.24
C SER A 230 12.39 -3.78 -6.95
N LEU A 231 12.38 -2.99 -5.87
CA LEU A 231 11.83 -3.40 -4.58
C LEU A 231 10.31 -3.60 -4.66
N ILE A 232 9.59 -2.67 -5.31
CA ILE A 232 8.14 -2.76 -5.50
C ILE A 232 7.76 -3.96 -6.38
N SER A 233 8.50 -4.21 -7.47
CA SER A 233 8.26 -5.36 -8.34
C SER A 233 8.53 -6.69 -7.63
N LEU A 234 9.58 -6.76 -6.81
CA LEU A 234 9.87 -7.94 -5.98
C LEU A 234 8.77 -8.19 -4.96
N LYS A 235 8.28 -7.15 -4.27
CA LYS A 235 7.12 -7.27 -3.37
C LYS A 235 5.92 -7.88 -4.08
N LEU A 236 5.60 -7.38 -5.27
CA LEU A 236 4.41 -7.80 -6.02
C LEU A 236 4.55 -9.23 -6.52
N PHE A 237 5.76 -9.64 -6.89
CA PHE A 237 6.10 -11.02 -7.20
C PHE A 237 5.94 -11.93 -5.96
N ALA A 238 6.57 -11.58 -4.84
CA ALA A 238 6.58 -12.39 -3.63
C ALA A 238 5.16 -12.63 -3.09
N ALA A 239 4.31 -11.60 -3.12
CA ALA A 239 2.90 -11.73 -2.72
C ALA A 239 2.09 -12.74 -3.56
N ARG A 240 2.49 -13.01 -4.81
CA ARG A 240 1.78 -13.91 -5.74
C ARG A 240 2.42 -15.29 -5.87
N HIS A 241 3.75 -15.34 -5.84
CA HIS A 241 4.52 -16.51 -6.26
C HIS A 241 5.41 -17.09 -5.15
N ALA A 242 5.53 -16.42 -4.00
CA ALA A 242 6.26 -16.91 -2.84
C ALA A 242 5.53 -16.54 -1.52
N PRO A 243 4.26 -16.95 -1.33
CA PRO A 243 3.49 -16.62 -0.13
C PRO A 243 4.07 -17.25 1.15
N ASP A 244 4.84 -18.33 1.00
CA ASP A 244 5.61 -19.01 2.04
C ASP A 244 6.85 -18.22 2.52
N LYS A 245 7.17 -17.09 1.86
CA LYS A 245 8.31 -16.22 2.20
C LYS A 245 7.84 -14.81 2.59
N PRO A 246 7.17 -14.66 3.75
CA PRO A 246 6.66 -13.36 4.19
C PRO A 246 7.79 -12.34 4.43
N ASP A 247 8.98 -12.81 4.82
CA ASP A 247 10.15 -11.95 5.08
C ASP A 247 10.58 -11.17 3.84
N TRP A 248 10.45 -11.73 2.63
CA TRP A 248 10.78 -11.01 1.40
C TRP A 248 9.80 -9.86 1.12
N GLN A 249 8.52 -10.05 1.44
CA GLN A 249 7.50 -9.01 1.28
C GLN A 249 7.76 -7.87 2.26
N SER A 250 7.99 -8.19 3.54
CA SER A 250 8.27 -7.17 4.55
C SER A 250 9.62 -6.49 4.36
N GLN A 251 10.66 -7.21 3.95
CA GLN A 251 11.98 -6.64 3.71
C GLN A 251 12.00 -5.71 2.50
N SER A 252 11.38 -6.11 1.38
CA SER A 252 11.28 -5.24 0.19
C SER A 252 10.51 -3.95 0.48
N CYS A 253 9.46 -4.01 1.30
CA CYS A 253 8.76 -2.81 1.76
C CYS A 253 9.65 -1.91 2.63
N ARG A 254 10.34 -2.48 3.64
CA ARG A 254 11.21 -1.72 4.54
C ARG A 254 12.38 -1.06 3.81
N GLU A 255 13.01 -1.77 2.89
CA GLU A 255 14.06 -1.20 2.04
C GLU A 255 13.49 -0.12 1.12
N ALA A 256 12.30 -0.33 0.55
CA ALA A 256 11.64 0.67 -0.29
C ALA A 256 11.34 1.97 0.47
N ALA A 257 10.97 1.88 1.75
CA ALA A 257 10.71 3.06 2.60
C ALA A 257 11.92 4.01 2.71
N THR A 258 13.15 3.51 2.52
CA THR A 258 14.37 4.34 2.54
C THR A 258 14.55 5.19 1.27
N HIS A 259 13.74 4.95 0.24
CA HIS A 259 13.76 5.69 -1.02
C HIS A 259 12.55 6.62 -1.11
N THR A 260 12.80 7.93 -1.21
CA THR A 260 11.74 8.96 -1.30
C THR A 260 10.76 8.72 -2.47
N GLU A 261 11.24 8.14 -3.57
CA GLU A 261 10.39 7.90 -4.75
C GLU A 261 9.51 6.66 -4.62
N ALA A 262 9.83 5.71 -3.74
CA ALA A 262 9.07 4.46 -3.62
C ALA A 262 7.63 4.73 -3.20
N ALA A 263 7.40 5.57 -2.19
CA ALA A 263 6.05 5.89 -1.73
C ALA A 263 5.20 6.54 -2.84
N LYS A 264 5.80 7.42 -3.65
CA LYS A 264 5.15 8.03 -4.82
C LYS A 264 4.82 6.99 -5.89
N ILE A 265 5.76 6.08 -6.19
CA ILE A 265 5.54 5.01 -7.17
C ILE A 265 4.42 4.07 -6.69
N VAL A 266 4.37 3.73 -5.40
CA VAL A 266 3.29 2.93 -4.81
C VAL A 266 1.95 3.66 -4.94
N LEU A 267 1.89 4.96 -4.63
CA LEU A 267 0.67 5.74 -4.81
C LEU A 267 0.21 5.72 -6.28
N ALA A 268 1.12 5.94 -7.22
CA ALA A 268 0.83 5.87 -8.65
C ALA A 268 0.32 4.49 -9.07
N TYR A 269 0.96 3.42 -8.59
CA TYR A 269 0.50 2.03 -8.81
C TYR A 269 -0.93 1.81 -8.33
N LEU A 270 -1.29 2.34 -7.15
CA LEU A 270 -2.64 2.28 -6.61
C LEU A 270 -3.65 3.06 -7.47
N GLN A 271 -3.28 4.24 -7.98
CA GLN A 271 -4.14 5.00 -8.91
C GLN A 271 -4.40 4.20 -10.19
N PHE A 272 -3.35 3.67 -10.82
CA PHE A 272 -3.50 2.84 -12.02
C PHE A 272 -4.34 1.59 -11.75
N SER A 273 -4.23 1.00 -10.56
CA SER A 273 -4.98 -0.20 -10.18
C SER A 273 -6.47 0.09 -10.05
N LYS A 274 -6.81 1.22 -9.44
CA LYS A 274 -8.18 1.71 -9.39
C LYS A 274 -8.72 1.98 -10.80
N GLU A 275 -7.98 2.70 -11.64
CA GLU A 275 -8.40 2.99 -13.01
C GLU A 275 -8.63 1.70 -13.82
N ALA A 276 -7.75 0.70 -13.69
CA ALA A 276 -7.92 -0.57 -14.37
C ALA A 276 -9.18 -1.32 -13.89
N ALA A 277 -9.44 -1.33 -12.58
CA ALA A 277 -10.64 -1.94 -12.01
C ALA A 277 -11.93 -1.27 -12.54
N GLU A 278 -11.93 0.06 -12.68
CA GLU A 278 -13.08 0.82 -13.21
C GLU A 278 -13.31 0.62 -14.71
N ARG A 279 -12.30 0.21 -15.48
CA ARG A 279 -12.46 -0.02 -16.93
C ARG A 279 -13.22 -1.30 -17.26
N GLY A 280 -13.35 -2.23 -16.29
CA GLY A 280 -14.04 -3.50 -16.50
C GLY A 280 -13.29 -4.48 -17.42
N ASP A 281 -12.01 -4.22 -17.74
CA ASP A 281 -11.23 -4.99 -18.72
C ASP A 281 -10.87 -6.42 -18.28
N GLY A 282 -11.41 -6.92 -17.15
CA GLY A 282 -11.16 -8.26 -16.61
C GLY A 282 -9.71 -8.54 -16.15
N SER A 283 -8.75 -7.72 -16.59
CA SER A 283 -7.35 -7.79 -16.18
C SER A 283 -7.15 -7.03 -14.86
N GLN A 284 -7.20 -7.75 -13.74
CA GLN A 284 -6.91 -7.20 -12.41
C GLN A 284 -5.44 -6.76 -12.21
N SER A 285 -4.60 -6.76 -13.26
CA SER A 285 -3.18 -6.43 -13.12
C SER A 285 -2.78 -5.22 -13.96
N VAL A 286 -2.51 -4.11 -13.27
CA VAL A 286 -1.69 -3.03 -13.80
C VAL A 286 -0.33 -3.60 -14.18
N ARG A 287 0.07 -3.39 -15.43
CA ARG A 287 1.42 -3.73 -15.89
C ARG A 287 2.41 -2.72 -15.32
N LEU A 288 3.45 -3.19 -14.64
CA LEU A 288 4.49 -2.31 -14.10
C LEU A 288 5.18 -1.45 -15.15
N LYS A 289 5.30 -1.92 -16.40
CA LYS A 289 5.75 -1.08 -17.52
C LYS A 289 5.00 0.26 -17.59
N ASN A 290 3.67 0.23 -17.51
CA ASN A 290 2.86 1.45 -17.59
C ASN A 290 3.14 2.38 -16.40
N VAL A 291 3.41 1.83 -15.22
CA VAL A 291 3.75 2.61 -14.03
C VAL A 291 5.13 3.23 -14.18
N ILE A 292 6.14 2.47 -14.63
CA ILE A 292 7.50 2.98 -14.87
C ILE A 292 7.49 4.17 -15.85
N GLU A 293 6.73 4.05 -16.93
CA GLU A 293 6.65 5.10 -17.96
C GLU A 293 5.87 6.34 -17.51
N ASN A 294 4.88 6.20 -16.60
CA ASN A 294 3.87 7.24 -16.39
C ASN A 294 3.66 7.66 -14.92
N TRP A 295 4.40 7.14 -13.94
CA TRP A 295 4.15 7.44 -12.53
C TRP A 295 4.30 8.94 -12.21
N HIS A 296 5.26 9.64 -12.81
CA HIS A 296 5.46 11.07 -12.58
C HIS A 296 4.22 11.88 -12.99
N SER A 297 3.67 11.62 -14.18
CA SER A 297 2.43 12.24 -14.64
C SER A 297 1.29 11.90 -13.71
N LYS A 298 1.20 10.64 -13.25
CA LYS A 298 0.15 10.22 -12.32
C LYS A 298 0.21 10.95 -10.98
N ILE A 299 1.40 11.27 -10.49
CA ILE A 299 1.59 12.07 -9.26
C ILE A 299 1.34 13.55 -9.52
N ALA A 300 1.74 14.08 -10.69
CA ALA A 300 1.45 15.46 -11.08
C ALA A 300 -0.07 15.74 -11.18
N ASP A 301 -0.86 14.76 -11.66
CA ASP A 301 -2.33 14.82 -11.68
C ASP A 301 -2.96 14.99 -10.28
N LEU A 302 -2.18 14.74 -9.22
CA LEU A 302 -2.60 14.84 -7.82
C LEU A 302 -2.11 16.12 -7.14
N SER A 303 -1.43 17.01 -7.86
CA SER A 303 -0.91 18.28 -7.33
C SER A 303 -2.00 19.14 -6.67
N ASP A 304 -3.22 19.12 -7.20
CA ASP A 304 -4.39 19.83 -6.65
C ASP A 304 -4.78 19.39 -5.23
N LEU A 305 -4.23 18.29 -4.71
CA LEU A 305 -4.41 17.87 -3.31
C LEU A 305 -3.57 18.69 -2.32
N GLY A 306 -2.51 19.36 -2.75
CA GLY A 306 -1.59 20.08 -1.86
C GLY A 306 -1.08 19.17 -0.73
N ASP A 307 -1.22 19.61 0.52
CA ASP A 307 -0.77 18.88 1.72
C ASP A 307 -1.35 17.46 1.84
N GLY A 308 -2.55 17.22 1.31
CA GLY A 308 -3.17 15.90 1.31
C GLY A 308 -2.35 14.84 0.55
N LEU A 309 -1.67 15.24 -0.52
CA LEU A 309 -0.74 14.36 -1.24
C LEU A 309 0.46 13.99 -0.37
N GLY A 310 1.01 14.97 0.36
CA GLY A 310 2.09 14.73 1.34
C GLY A 310 1.66 13.72 2.41
N LYS A 311 0.45 13.89 2.96
CA LYS A 311 -0.12 13.00 3.98
C LYS A 311 -0.33 11.57 3.48
N GLU A 312 -0.78 11.39 2.24
CA GLU A 312 -0.86 10.05 1.63
C GLU A 312 0.53 9.45 1.42
N ILE A 313 1.50 10.21 0.91
CA ILE A 313 2.89 9.76 0.72
C ILE A 313 3.51 9.35 2.06
N ASP A 314 3.44 10.19 3.08
CA ASP A 314 3.95 9.90 4.42
C ASP A 314 3.30 8.65 4.99
N ARG A 315 1.98 8.49 4.76
CA ARG A 315 1.27 7.31 5.21
C ARG A 315 1.71 6.04 4.49
N ILE A 316 1.96 6.10 3.18
CA ILE A 316 2.54 4.97 2.43
C ILE A 316 3.93 4.66 2.98
N THR A 317 4.79 5.66 3.19
CA THR A 317 6.11 5.47 3.78
C THR A 317 6.01 4.72 5.11
N HIS A 318 5.12 5.13 6.01
CA HIS A 318 4.88 4.45 7.28
C HIS A 318 4.40 2.99 7.13
N HIS A 319 3.54 2.70 6.13
CA HIS A 319 3.17 1.31 5.83
C HIS A 319 4.40 0.51 5.38
N LEU A 320 5.20 1.07 4.48
CA LEU A 320 6.41 0.44 3.97
C LEU A 320 7.44 0.19 5.08
N GLU A 321 7.64 1.13 6.00
CA GLU A 321 8.49 0.98 7.20
C GLU A 321 8.07 -0.18 8.10
N LYS A 322 6.76 -0.45 8.18
CA LYS A 322 6.25 -1.61 8.94
C LYS A 322 6.44 -2.94 8.20
N GLY A 323 6.74 -2.90 6.91
CA GLY A 323 6.80 -4.06 6.05
C GLY A 323 5.46 -4.39 5.37
N ASP A 324 4.53 -3.42 5.36
CA ASP A 324 3.19 -3.57 4.80
C ASP A 324 3.09 -2.81 3.48
N PHE A 325 2.42 -3.42 2.50
CA PHE A 325 2.13 -2.75 1.23
C PHE A 325 0.63 -2.45 1.12
N PRO A 326 0.24 -1.20 0.84
CA PRO A 326 -1.16 -0.86 0.65
C PRO A 326 -1.71 -1.56 -0.60
N ASN A 327 -2.79 -2.33 -0.44
CA ASN A 327 -3.29 -3.19 -1.52
C ASN A 327 -4.32 -2.52 -2.43
N THR A 328 -5.06 -1.54 -1.90
CA THR A 328 -6.06 -0.79 -2.68
C THR A 328 -6.02 0.68 -2.30
N LEU A 329 -6.25 1.54 -3.29
CA LEU A 329 -6.28 2.99 -3.06
C LEU A 329 -7.36 3.38 -2.05
N ARG A 330 -8.55 2.78 -2.14
CA ARG A 330 -9.67 3.04 -1.22
C ARG A 330 -9.27 2.85 0.24
N LEU A 331 -8.71 1.69 0.57
CA LEU A 331 -8.33 1.38 1.95
C LEU A 331 -7.19 2.29 2.41
N HIS A 332 -6.23 2.58 1.54
CA HIS A 332 -5.15 3.51 1.86
C HIS A 332 -5.67 4.91 2.24
N ILE A 333 -6.60 5.47 1.46
CA ILE A 333 -7.18 6.79 1.74
C ILE A 333 -8.01 6.74 3.04
N ASP A 334 -8.85 5.72 3.23
CA ASP A 334 -9.64 5.54 4.46
C ASP A 334 -8.74 5.45 5.71
N ASP A 335 -7.66 4.65 5.65
CA ASP A 335 -6.69 4.53 6.73
C ASP A 335 -5.95 5.86 7.01
N THR A 336 -5.64 6.62 5.95
CA THR A 336 -5.03 7.95 6.07
C THR A 336 -5.99 8.91 6.78
N LEU A 337 -7.25 8.96 6.37
CA LEU A 337 -8.26 9.83 6.98
C LEU A 337 -8.52 9.47 8.44
N LYS A 338 -8.63 8.19 8.78
CA LYS A 338 -8.77 7.72 10.16
C LYS A 338 -7.57 8.11 11.02
N TYR A 339 -6.36 7.97 10.48
CA TYR A 339 -5.14 8.38 11.18
C TYR A 339 -5.15 9.88 11.45
N LEU A 340 -5.52 10.71 10.48
CA LEU A 340 -5.61 12.16 10.64
C LEU A 340 -6.67 12.56 11.69
N ALA A 341 -7.85 11.92 11.69
CA ALA A 341 -8.87 12.17 12.71
C ALA A 341 -8.36 11.90 14.13
N GLN A 342 -7.65 10.79 14.32
CA GLN A 342 -7.16 10.35 15.64
C GLN A 342 -6.00 11.18 16.16
N ASN A 343 -5.17 11.71 15.25
CA ASN A 343 -3.96 12.47 15.58
C ASN A 343 -4.11 13.97 15.31
N ALA A 344 -5.33 14.44 15.03
CA ALA A 344 -5.62 15.86 14.89
C ALA A 344 -5.25 16.58 16.18
N PRO A 345 -4.39 17.62 16.15
CA PRO A 345 -3.90 18.30 17.35
C PRO A 345 -5.02 18.81 18.27
N ILE A 346 -6.17 19.11 17.69
CA ILE A 346 -7.32 19.71 18.36
C ILE A 346 -8.48 18.75 18.61
N GLY A 347 -8.34 17.48 18.24
CA GLY A 347 -9.44 16.51 18.23
C GLY A 347 -10.19 16.39 19.57
N PRO A 348 -9.51 16.09 20.69
CA PRO A 348 -10.16 15.94 22.00
C PRO A 348 -10.84 17.23 22.49
N SER A 349 -10.14 18.36 22.40
CA SER A 349 -10.65 19.67 22.85
C SER A 349 -11.88 20.11 22.05
N LEU A 350 -11.84 19.92 20.72
CA LEU A 350 -12.97 20.27 19.85
C LEU A 350 -14.19 19.38 20.09
N ARG A 351 -14.00 18.07 20.33
CA ARG A 351 -15.12 17.15 20.63
C ARG A 351 -15.87 17.59 21.90
N VAL A 352 -15.15 17.94 22.96
CA VAL A 352 -15.76 18.45 24.20
C VAL A 352 -16.49 19.77 23.94
N ALA A 353 -15.87 20.67 23.16
CA ALA A 353 -16.49 21.95 22.83
C ALA A 353 -17.78 21.79 22.02
N LEU A 354 -17.82 20.89 21.04
CA LEU A 354 -19.00 20.62 20.21
C LEU A 354 -20.17 20.03 21.01
N GLN A 355 -19.89 19.17 22.00
CA GLN A 355 -20.93 18.66 22.90
C GLN A 355 -21.58 19.76 23.73
N GLN A 356 -20.81 20.78 24.10
CA GLN A 356 -21.28 21.91 24.91
C GLN A 356 -21.92 23.03 24.07
N ARG A 357 -21.68 23.06 22.75
CA ARG A 357 -21.96 24.24 21.90
C ARG A 357 -22.40 23.81 20.50
N PRO A 358 -23.70 23.61 20.26
CA PRO A 358 -24.24 23.17 18.97
C PRO A 358 -23.87 24.06 17.78
N TRP A 359 -23.80 25.38 17.96
CA TRP A 359 -23.39 26.31 16.90
C TRP A 359 -21.96 26.08 16.36
N LEU A 360 -21.02 25.51 17.14
CA LEU A 360 -19.67 25.17 16.65
C LEU A 360 -19.75 24.19 15.48
N ARG A 361 -20.77 23.33 15.48
CA ARG A 361 -21.03 22.41 14.39
C ARG A 361 -21.37 23.15 13.10
N GLN A 362 -22.17 24.22 13.18
CA GLN A 362 -22.49 25.05 12.01
C GLN A 362 -21.24 25.74 11.45
N ALA A 363 -20.34 26.20 12.33
CA ALA A 363 -19.07 26.77 11.91
C ALA A 363 -18.21 25.73 11.16
N LEU A 364 -18.08 24.51 11.69
CA LEU A 364 -17.39 23.41 11.00
C LEU A 364 -18.03 23.07 9.66
N ASN A 365 -19.36 23.06 9.57
CA ASN A 365 -20.07 22.78 8.31
C ASN A 365 -19.71 23.79 7.23
N ARG A 366 -19.48 25.07 7.58
CA ARG A 366 -18.98 26.07 6.62
C ARG A 366 -17.56 25.77 6.17
N VAL A 367 -16.67 25.36 7.08
CA VAL A 367 -15.31 24.96 6.72
C VAL A 367 -15.34 23.91 5.61
N VAL A 368 -16.23 22.92 5.75
CA VAL A 368 -16.40 21.83 4.77
C VAL A 368 -16.82 22.37 3.41
N THR A 369 -17.64 23.42 3.36
CA THR A 369 -18.02 24.07 2.09
C THR A 369 -16.86 24.79 1.40
N MET A 370 -15.85 25.22 2.16
CA MET A 370 -14.64 25.88 1.66
C MET A 370 -13.57 24.89 1.17
N LEU A 371 -13.71 23.60 1.48
CA LEU A 371 -12.74 22.59 1.03
C LEU A 371 -12.64 22.52 -0.49
N ARG A 372 -11.44 22.25 -1.00
CA ARG A 372 -11.15 22.07 -2.43
C ARG A 372 -11.93 20.85 -2.97
N PRO A 373 -12.43 20.90 -4.22
CA PRO A 373 -13.08 19.75 -4.84
C PRO A 373 -12.23 18.48 -4.84
N ALA A 374 -10.90 18.60 -4.93
CA ALA A 374 -9.97 17.48 -4.90
C ALA A 374 -10.00 16.73 -3.55
N THR A 375 -10.10 17.45 -2.43
CA THR A 375 -10.28 16.88 -1.08
C THR A 375 -11.58 16.06 -0.99
N ILE A 376 -12.69 16.64 -1.47
CA ILE A 376 -13.99 15.97 -1.49
C ILE A 376 -13.95 14.72 -2.38
N LYS A 377 -13.29 14.82 -3.53
CA LYS A 377 -13.08 13.71 -4.44
C LYS A 377 -12.35 12.58 -3.71
N ARG A 378 -11.23 12.85 -3.04
CA ARG A 378 -10.49 11.83 -2.28
C ARG A 378 -11.31 11.18 -1.17
N PHE A 379 -12.08 11.98 -0.43
CA PHE A 379 -12.97 11.44 0.60
C PHE A 379 -14.02 10.47 0.03
N LEU A 380 -14.62 10.84 -1.11
CA LEU A 380 -15.55 9.96 -1.82
C LEU A 380 -14.89 8.69 -2.36
N GLU A 381 -13.62 8.75 -2.77
CA GLU A 381 -12.85 7.58 -3.21
C GLU A 381 -12.56 6.59 -2.09
N ALA A 382 -12.47 7.05 -0.84
CA ALA A 382 -12.40 6.19 0.34
C ALA A 382 -13.71 5.42 0.57
N ARG A 383 -14.82 5.84 -0.05
CA ARG A 383 -16.19 5.30 0.15
C ARG A 383 -16.58 5.26 1.63
N THR A 384 -16.08 6.21 2.41
CA THR A 384 -16.58 6.50 3.77
C THR A 384 -18.06 6.84 3.73
N VAL A 385 -18.49 7.47 2.64
CA VAL A 385 -19.87 7.86 2.37
C VAL A 385 -20.25 7.49 0.94
N ASN A 386 -21.48 7.00 0.75
CA ASN A 386 -22.03 6.67 -0.56
C ASN A 386 -23.04 7.74 -1.00
N PRO A 387 -22.68 8.66 -1.90
CA PRO A 387 -23.63 9.61 -2.47
C PRO A 387 -24.54 8.94 -3.51
N TYR A 388 -25.72 9.52 -3.72
CA TYR A 388 -26.68 9.08 -4.74
C TYR A 388 -27.42 10.26 -5.37
N PHE A 389 -27.97 10.02 -6.57
CA PHE A 389 -28.97 10.88 -7.19
C PHE A 389 -30.32 10.18 -7.21
N ILE A 390 -31.39 10.96 -7.02
CA ILE A 390 -32.76 10.57 -7.35
C ILE A 390 -33.17 11.38 -8.56
N THR A 391 -33.44 10.72 -9.67
CA THR A 391 -34.05 11.32 -10.87
C THR A 391 -35.51 10.98 -10.95
N PHE A 392 -36.31 11.93 -11.45
CA PHE A 392 -37.73 11.72 -11.67
C PHE A 392 -38.27 12.63 -12.78
N ASP A 393 -39.21 12.14 -13.58
CA ASP A 393 -39.96 12.98 -14.53
C ASP A 393 -41.05 13.76 -13.79
N SER A 394 -40.89 15.08 -13.69
CA SER A 394 -41.86 15.97 -13.06
C SER A 394 -42.45 16.92 -14.08
N LYS A 395 -43.52 16.49 -14.76
CA LYS A 395 -44.37 17.39 -15.57
C LYS A 395 -45.25 18.31 -14.72
N ARG A 396 -45.45 18.03 -13.42
CA ARG A 396 -46.37 18.76 -12.52
C ARG A 396 -45.84 19.14 -11.13
N GLY A 397 -44.59 18.85 -10.78
CA GLY A 397 -44.00 19.22 -9.48
C GLY A 397 -44.46 18.38 -8.27
N GLU A 398 -45.50 17.56 -8.40
CA GLU A 398 -46.08 16.75 -7.32
C GLU A 398 -45.06 15.75 -6.73
N ILE A 399 -44.29 15.06 -7.57
CA ILE A 399 -43.23 14.11 -7.13
C ILE A 399 -42.14 14.84 -6.33
N ALA A 400 -41.75 16.04 -6.77
CA ALA A 400 -40.76 16.85 -6.05
C ALA A 400 -41.25 17.19 -4.64
N VAL A 401 -42.52 17.59 -4.50
CA VAL A 401 -43.13 17.90 -3.19
C VAL A 401 -43.20 16.66 -2.30
N MET A 402 -43.55 15.50 -2.86
CA MET A 402 -43.58 14.22 -2.14
C MET A 402 -42.20 13.81 -1.65
N LEU A 403 -41.18 13.94 -2.50
CA LEU A 403 -39.79 13.68 -2.12
C LEU A 403 -39.34 14.64 -1.02
N ASP A 404 -39.57 15.93 -1.19
CA ASP A 404 -39.15 16.94 -0.20
C ASP A 404 -39.88 16.76 1.14
N ALA A 405 -41.07 16.12 1.16
CA ALA A 405 -41.77 15.77 2.39
C ALA A 405 -41.03 14.71 3.23
N LEU A 406 -40.28 13.78 2.61
CA LEU A 406 -39.52 12.75 3.34
C LEU A 406 -38.39 13.32 4.20
N VAL A 407 -37.92 14.53 3.89
CA VAL A 407 -36.81 15.19 4.57
C VAL A 407 -37.23 16.45 5.33
N SER A 408 -38.51 16.84 5.26
CA SER A 408 -39.02 18.07 5.88
C SER A 408 -39.24 17.89 7.40
N PRO A 409 -38.63 18.74 8.26
CA PRO A 409 -38.86 18.71 9.71
C PRO A 409 -40.33 18.83 10.11
N GLU A 410 -41.10 19.64 9.38
CA GLU A 410 -42.51 19.93 9.63
C GLU A 410 -43.42 18.73 9.35
N LYS A 411 -42.93 17.77 8.56
CA LYS A 411 -43.67 16.59 8.11
C LYS A 411 -43.38 15.34 8.94
N ARG A 412 -42.46 15.39 9.91
CA ARG A 412 -42.03 14.21 10.70
C ARG A 412 -43.17 13.48 11.39
N GLU A 413 -44.07 14.20 12.05
CA GLU A 413 -45.22 13.56 12.72
C GLU A 413 -46.18 12.93 11.71
N GLN A 414 -46.37 13.54 10.53
CA GLN A 414 -47.18 12.97 9.45
C GLN A 414 -46.54 11.69 8.90
N LEU A 415 -45.22 11.65 8.72
CA LEU A 415 -44.51 10.46 8.26
C LEU A 415 -44.68 9.30 9.24
N LYS A 416 -44.58 9.55 10.56
CA LYS A 416 -44.81 8.53 11.59
C LYS A 416 -46.22 7.95 11.52
N THR A 417 -47.24 8.77 11.25
CA THR A 417 -48.62 8.25 11.07
C THR A 417 -48.77 7.33 9.84
N LEU A 418 -47.84 7.43 8.89
CA LEU A 418 -47.77 6.55 7.71
C LEU A 418 -46.84 5.35 7.91
N ASN A 419 -46.38 5.07 9.14
CA ASN A 419 -45.37 4.05 9.43
C ASN A 419 -44.06 4.25 8.62
N ILE A 420 -43.68 5.51 8.41
CA ILE A 420 -42.39 5.92 7.85
C ILE A 420 -41.59 6.53 9.00
N GLU A 421 -40.53 5.85 9.42
CA GLU A 421 -39.62 6.36 10.46
C GLU A 421 -38.70 7.44 9.87
N PRO A 422 -38.79 8.71 10.32
CA PRO A 422 -37.97 9.79 9.76
C PRO A 422 -36.52 9.75 10.24
N ASP A 423 -36.25 9.12 11.40
CA ASP A 423 -34.95 9.08 12.04
C ASP A 423 -34.54 7.64 12.38
N VAL A 424 -33.26 7.29 12.20
CA VAL A 424 -32.67 5.99 12.58
C VAL A 424 -31.39 6.25 13.35
N GLY A 425 -31.32 5.80 14.61
CA GLY A 425 -30.13 5.98 15.45
C GLY A 425 -29.77 7.44 15.75
N GLY A 426 -30.77 8.34 15.78
CA GLY A 426 -30.56 9.77 16.03
C GLY A 426 -30.15 10.59 14.79
N GLN A 427 -30.09 9.96 13.61
CA GLN A 427 -29.83 10.63 12.33
C GLN A 427 -31.04 10.51 11.39
N LEU A 428 -31.17 11.45 10.44
CA LEU A 428 -32.20 11.40 9.41
C LEU A 428 -32.08 10.12 8.57
N LYS A 429 -33.20 9.40 8.39
CA LYS A 429 -33.25 8.18 7.57
C LYS A 429 -32.93 8.46 6.10
N TYR A 430 -33.42 9.60 5.59
CA TYR A 430 -33.13 10.10 4.25
C TYR A 430 -32.55 11.50 4.36
N ASN A 431 -31.43 11.76 3.66
CA ASN A 431 -30.84 13.08 3.60
C ASN A 431 -30.45 13.40 2.15
N PHE A 432 -31.23 14.29 1.54
CA PHE A 432 -31.01 14.77 0.19
C PHE A 432 -31.48 16.22 0.04
N LYS A 433 -30.86 16.92 -0.91
CA LYS A 433 -31.15 18.31 -1.26
C LYS A 433 -31.51 18.42 -2.74
N GLN A 434 -32.19 19.51 -3.09
CA GLN A 434 -32.49 19.83 -4.47
C GLN A 434 -31.21 20.09 -5.27
N TYR A 435 -30.99 19.33 -6.35
CA TYR A 435 -29.87 19.52 -7.28
C TYR A 435 -30.29 20.30 -8.53
N THR A 436 -31.36 19.85 -9.18
CA THR A 436 -32.12 20.56 -10.21
C THR A 436 -33.62 20.44 -9.90
N ARG A 437 -34.51 20.92 -10.79
CA ARG A 437 -35.96 20.72 -10.61
C ARG A 437 -36.33 19.23 -10.48
N ASN A 438 -35.69 18.38 -11.28
CA ASN A 438 -36.05 16.96 -11.46
C ASN A 438 -35.02 16.00 -10.84
N ILE A 439 -34.07 16.53 -10.07
CA ILE A 439 -32.98 15.75 -9.49
C ILE A 439 -32.78 16.14 -8.03
N ARG A 440 -32.69 15.14 -7.16
CA ARG A 440 -32.19 15.28 -5.78
C ARG A 440 -30.83 14.61 -5.67
N ILE A 441 -29.95 15.20 -4.87
CA ILE A 441 -28.65 14.64 -4.52
C ILE A 441 -28.64 14.34 -3.03
N GLY A 442 -28.19 13.16 -2.65
CA GLY A 442 -28.22 12.70 -1.28
C GLY A 442 -27.05 11.80 -0.93
N VAL A 443 -27.06 11.35 0.31
CA VAL A 443 -26.04 10.49 0.91
C VAL A 443 -26.72 9.33 1.63
N VAL A 444 -26.26 8.11 1.36
CA VAL A 444 -26.75 6.90 2.04
C VAL A 444 -26.34 6.95 3.51
N PRO A 445 -27.24 6.63 4.45
CA PRO A 445 -26.92 6.51 5.86
C PRO A 445 -25.78 5.51 6.11
N ARG A 446 -24.95 5.79 7.12
CA ARG A 446 -23.78 4.97 7.44
C ARG A 446 -24.16 3.53 7.76
N GLY A 447 -23.33 2.58 7.32
CA GLY A 447 -23.51 1.15 7.60
C GLY A 447 -24.62 0.47 6.81
N LYS A 448 -25.34 1.20 5.94
CA LYS A 448 -26.41 0.65 5.11
C LYS A 448 -25.89 0.30 3.70
N PRO A 449 -26.03 -0.96 3.25
CA PRO A 449 -25.80 -1.33 1.85
C PRO A 449 -26.73 -0.55 0.92
N PHE A 450 -26.22 -0.11 -0.24
CA PHE A 450 -26.99 0.69 -1.20
C PHE A 450 -28.28 -0.01 -1.65
N GLU A 451 -28.22 -1.32 -1.92
CA GLU A 451 -29.40 -2.10 -2.30
C GLU A 451 -30.49 -2.11 -1.22
N GLN A 452 -30.10 -2.22 0.04
CA GLN A 452 -31.03 -2.16 1.18
C GLN A 452 -31.63 -0.76 1.29
N PHE A 453 -30.81 0.29 1.14
CA PHE A 453 -31.28 1.67 1.11
C PHE A 453 -32.35 1.89 0.02
N CYS A 454 -32.11 1.41 -1.21
CA CYS A 454 -33.07 1.54 -2.31
C CYS A 454 -34.38 0.81 -2.03
N LYS A 455 -34.32 -0.40 -1.44
CA LYS A 455 -35.53 -1.15 -1.05
C LYS A 455 -36.36 -0.39 -0.02
N GLU A 456 -35.73 0.05 1.07
CA GLU A 456 -36.42 0.81 2.12
C GLU A 456 -36.97 2.13 1.60
N PHE A 457 -36.22 2.85 0.76
CA PHE A 457 -36.67 4.08 0.12
C PHE A 457 -37.93 3.85 -0.72
N ASN A 458 -37.94 2.83 -1.57
CA ASN A 458 -39.07 2.52 -2.43
C ASN A 458 -40.32 2.13 -1.63
N GLU A 459 -40.14 1.37 -0.54
CA GLU A 459 -41.24 1.00 0.37
C GLU A 459 -41.87 2.22 1.04
N ASP A 460 -41.05 3.12 1.60
CA ASP A 460 -41.55 4.32 2.28
C ASP A 460 -42.14 5.34 1.30
N PHE A 461 -41.55 5.48 0.11
CA PHE A 461 -42.09 6.35 -0.92
C PHE A 461 -43.44 5.83 -1.46
N LYS A 462 -43.61 4.52 -1.56
CA LYS A 462 -44.90 3.89 -1.92
C LYS A 462 -45.99 4.23 -0.91
N LYS A 463 -45.71 4.11 0.40
CA LYS A 463 -46.67 4.50 1.46
C LYS A 463 -47.07 5.97 1.36
N LEU A 464 -46.11 6.85 1.02
CA LEU A 464 -46.37 8.29 0.87
C LEU A 464 -47.28 8.60 -0.32
N ILE A 465 -47.13 7.88 -1.44
CA ILE A 465 -48.00 7.98 -2.61
C ILE A 465 -49.42 7.47 -2.29
N GLU A 466 -49.53 6.31 -1.63
CA GLU A 466 -50.80 5.72 -1.19
C GLU A 466 -51.59 6.65 -0.26
N ALA A 467 -50.89 7.44 0.55
CA ALA A 467 -51.52 8.39 1.46
C ALA A 467 -52.07 9.64 0.76
N GLN A 468 -51.41 10.11 -0.31
CA GLN A 468 -51.81 11.34 -1.02
C GLN A 468 -52.80 11.11 -2.16
N THR A 469 -52.78 9.91 -2.74
CA THR A 469 -53.71 9.53 -3.79
C THR A 469 -54.67 8.52 -3.20
N HIS A 470 -55.98 8.82 -3.12
CA HIS A 470 -57.01 7.82 -2.75
C HIS A 470 -57.18 6.71 -3.81
N VAL A 471 -56.09 6.32 -4.48
CA VAL A 471 -56.02 5.43 -5.64
C VAL A 471 -54.91 4.42 -5.37
N GLN A 472 -55.17 3.14 -5.67
CA GLN A 472 -54.16 2.11 -5.52
C GLN A 472 -52.92 2.43 -6.38
N PRO A 473 -51.71 2.33 -5.81
CA PRO A 473 -50.49 2.93 -6.35
C PRO A 473 -49.93 2.19 -7.57
N ASP A 474 -50.41 0.96 -7.85
CA ASP A 474 -49.84 0.08 -8.88
C ASP A 474 -49.91 0.65 -10.31
N ASN A 475 -50.87 1.54 -10.61
CA ASN A 475 -50.99 2.16 -11.94
C ASN A 475 -50.25 3.51 -12.07
N GLN A 476 -49.99 4.24 -10.97
CA GLN A 476 -49.23 5.50 -11.02
C GLN A 476 -47.72 5.29 -10.81
N LEU A 477 -47.33 4.34 -9.94
CA LEU A 477 -45.92 3.95 -9.77
C LEU A 477 -45.32 3.33 -11.03
N ARG A 478 -46.11 2.61 -11.84
CA ARG A 478 -45.65 2.05 -13.14
C ARG A 478 -45.32 3.13 -14.18
N ASN A 479 -45.86 4.33 -14.03
CA ASN A 479 -45.65 5.46 -14.96
C ASN A 479 -44.74 6.55 -14.37
N MET A 480 -44.28 6.41 -13.12
CA MET A 480 -43.29 7.30 -12.50
C MET A 480 -41.91 6.67 -12.66
N GLU A 481 -41.09 7.18 -13.58
CA GLU A 481 -39.67 6.83 -13.64
C GLU A 481 -38.93 7.53 -12.49
N LEU A 482 -38.92 6.91 -11.30
CA LEU A 482 -38.02 7.30 -10.21
C LEU A 482 -36.81 6.38 -10.24
N ILE A 483 -35.60 6.93 -10.42
CA ILE A 483 -34.38 6.14 -10.46
C ILE A 483 -33.39 6.66 -9.42
N ILE A 484 -32.94 5.75 -8.55
CA ILE A 484 -31.91 6.02 -7.55
C ILE A 484 -30.59 5.48 -8.07
N HIS A 485 -29.66 6.37 -8.34
CA HIS A 485 -28.35 6.03 -8.88
C HIS A 485 -27.28 6.26 -7.84
N GLN A 486 -26.43 5.27 -7.59
CA GLN A 486 -25.21 5.49 -6.84
C GLN A 486 -24.32 6.43 -7.63
N PHE A 487 -23.91 7.53 -7.01
CA PHE A 487 -22.96 8.46 -7.62
C PHE A 487 -21.55 7.94 -7.33
N ASP A 488 -20.90 7.38 -8.35
CA ASP A 488 -19.47 7.07 -8.28
C ASP A 488 -18.68 8.09 -9.12
N LEU A 489 -17.52 8.48 -8.61
CA LEU A 489 -16.59 9.38 -9.30
C LEU A 489 -15.77 8.64 -10.37
N SER A 490 -16.21 7.48 -10.83
CA SER A 490 -15.61 6.89 -12.03
C SER A 490 -16.00 7.72 -13.25
N PRO A 491 -15.05 8.11 -14.13
CA PRO A 491 -15.36 8.78 -15.39
C PRO A 491 -16.29 7.96 -16.31
N ARG A 492 -16.51 6.67 -16.03
CA ARG A 492 -17.35 5.78 -16.84
C ARG A 492 -18.77 5.55 -16.32
N ASN A 493 -19.09 5.85 -15.06
CA ASN A 493 -20.45 5.63 -14.54
C ASN A 493 -21.46 6.75 -14.91
N TYR A 494 -21.12 7.57 -15.92
CA TYR A 494 -22.03 8.52 -16.56
C TYR A 494 -22.94 7.87 -17.62
N PHE A 495 -22.88 6.55 -17.84
CA PHE A 495 -23.78 5.83 -18.75
C PHE A 495 -25.23 5.93 -18.25
N GLY A 496 -25.88 7.04 -18.61
CA GLY A 496 -27.26 7.39 -18.25
C GLY A 496 -27.49 8.90 -18.14
N PHE A 497 -26.43 9.71 -17.93
CA PHE A 497 -26.55 11.14 -17.65
C PHE A 497 -25.83 12.00 -18.68
N VAL A 498 -26.25 11.91 -19.94
CA VAL A 498 -26.16 13.06 -20.86
C VAL A 498 -27.41 13.92 -20.62
N ILE A 499 -27.61 14.35 -19.37
CA ILE A 499 -28.61 15.37 -19.04
C ILE A 499 -27.86 16.69 -19.02
N GLU A 500 -28.24 17.61 -19.91
CA GLU A 500 -27.77 18.98 -19.90
C GLU A 500 -27.83 19.53 -18.47
N ASN A 501 -26.70 20.00 -17.94
CA ASN A 501 -26.53 20.69 -16.63
C ASN A 501 -26.14 19.86 -15.38
N ILE A 502 -25.82 18.57 -15.49
CA ILE A 502 -25.18 17.82 -14.36
C ILE A 502 -23.66 17.83 -14.56
N THR A 503 -22.95 18.67 -13.81
CA THR A 503 -21.48 18.67 -13.80
C THR A 503 -20.94 18.13 -12.49
N ARG A 504 -19.75 17.50 -12.55
CA ARG A 504 -19.05 16.97 -11.38
C ARG A 504 -18.79 18.07 -10.35
N GLU A 505 -18.36 19.24 -10.79
CA GLU A 505 -18.05 20.38 -9.92
C GLU A 505 -19.29 20.83 -9.15
N ARG A 506 -20.43 20.93 -9.83
CA ARG A 506 -21.70 21.31 -9.21
C ARG A 506 -22.21 20.24 -8.23
N ALA A 507 -22.03 18.96 -8.57
CA ALA A 507 -22.36 17.84 -7.68
C ALA A 507 -21.51 17.87 -6.40
N ILE A 508 -20.19 18.04 -6.56
CA ILE A 508 -19.25 18.17 -5.43
C ILE A 508 -19.66 19.34 -4.53
N GLN A 509 -19.99 20.50 -5.10
CA GLN A 509 -20.39 21.66 -4.31
C GLN A 509 -21.64 21.39 -3.46
N ARG A 510 -22.63 20.67 -4.01
CA ARG A 510 -23.82 20.26 -3.25
C ARG A 510 -23.55 19.19 -2.21
N LEU A 511 -22.63 18.25 -2.48
CA LEU A 511 -22.23 17.24 -1.50
C LEU A 511 -21.55 17.87 -0.28
N LYS A 512 -20.75 18.95 -0.45
CA LYS A 512 -20.16 19.65 0.70
C LYS A 512 -21.21 20.16 1.69
N GLU A 513 -22.32 20.71 1.17
CA GLU A 513 -23.44 21.18 1.99
C GLU A 513 -24.14 20.04 2.74
N LEU A 514 -24.12 18.82 2.20
CA LEU A 514 -24.69 17.63 2.85
C LEU A 514 -23.72 17.03 3.87
N PHE A 515 -22.42 17.05 3.58
CA PHE A 515 -21.39 16.47 4.42
C PHE A 515 -21.30 17.14 5.80
N GLY A 516 -21.42 18.47 5.87
CA GLY A 516 -21.51 19.16 7.15
C GLY A 516 -22.68 18.65 8.01
N ASP A 517 -23.81 18.32 7.39
CA ASP A 517 -25.00 17.90 8.12
C ASP A 517 -24.98 16.42 8.54
N ILE A 518 -24.11 15.60 7.92
CA ILE A 518 -24.16 14.13 8.02
C ILE A 518 -22.92 13.51 8.69
N LEU A 519 -21.74 14.05 8.41
CA LEU A 519 -20.48 13.43 8.82
C LEU A 519 -20.22 13.57 10.31
N GLU A 520 -19.58 12.60 10.94
CA GLU A 520 -19.16 12.76 12.34
C GLU A 520 -18.06 13.81 12.45
N THR A 521 -17.90 14.39 13.65
CA THR A 521 -16.86 15.41 13.92
C THR A 521 -15.47 14.95 13.48
N ASP A 522 -15.15 13.68 13.70
CA ASP A 522 -13.86 13.09 13.35
C ASP A 522 -13.61 13.06 11.85
N GLU A 523 -14.67 12.85 11.06
CA GLU A 523 -14.61 12.81 9.61
C GLU A 523 -14.45 14.22 9.06
N LEU A 524 -15.15 15.20 9.64
CA LEU A 524 -14.95 16.61 9.32
C LEU A 524 -13.52 17.07 9.61
N LEU A 525 -13.01 16.72 10.79
CA LEU A 525 -11.63 16.99 11.19
C LEU A 525 -10.65 16.34 10.22
N ALA A 526 -10.82 15.07 9.88
CA ALA A 526 -9.95 14.38 8.92
C ALA A 526 -9.90 15.09 7.57
N MET A 527 -11.04 15.55 7.06
CA MET A 527 -11.11 16.26 5.78
C MET A 527 -10.39 17.62 5.82
N ILE A 528 -10.55 18.36 6.91
CA ILE A 528 -9.91 19.68 7.08
C ILE A 528 -8.41 19.49 7.26
N GLU A 529 -8.01 18.58 8.14
CA GLU A 529 -6.62 18.19 8.32
C GLU A 529 -6.03 17.74 6.99
N TYR A 530 -6.68 16.84 6.26
CA TYR A 530 -6.18 16.34 4.98
C TYR A 530 -5.84 17.48 4.01
N GLN A 531 -6.61 18.57 3.97
CA GLN A 531 -6.32 19.70 3.10
C GLN A 531 -5.15 20.58 3.57
N GLY A 532 -4.97 20.71 4.90
CA GLY A 532 -3.81 21.33 5.56
C GLY A 532 -3.73 22.86 5.50
N ASP A 533 -4.26 23.48 4.44
CA ASP A 533 -4.25 24.94 4.23
C ASP A 533 -5.36 25.71 4.95
N ILE A 534 -6.38 25.00 5.45
CA ILE A 534 -7.46 25.63 6.22
C ILE A 534 -7.13 25.57 7.71
N SER A 535 -6.82 26.73 8.29
CA SER A 535 -6.73 26.86 9.74
C SER A 535 -8.13 26.78 10.34
N LEU A 536 -8.42 25.64 10.96
CA LEU A 536 -9.66 25.43 11.71
C LEU A 536 -9.84 26.49 12.81
N LYS A 537 -8.74 27.05 13.33
CA LYS A 537 -8.73 28.19 14.24
C LYS A 537 -9.26 29.46 13.58
N GLN A 538 -8.76 29.81 12.38
CA GLN A 538 -9.20 31.01 11.65
C GLN A 538 -10.68 30.95 11.28
N VAL A 539 -11.16 29.80 10.78
CA VAL A 539 -12.56 29.66 10.36
C VAL A 539 -13.52 29.61 11.57
N MET A 540 -13.08 29.08 12.71
CA MET A 540 -13.89 29.15 13.94
C MET A 540 -13.89 30.56 14.55
N THR A 541 -12.82 31.35 14.42
CA THR A 541 -12.81 32.76 14.84
C THR A 541 -13.63 33.70 13.95
N GLU A 542 -13.94 33.28 12.72
CA GLU A 542 -14.84 33.97 11.79
C GLU A 542 -16.32 33.63 12.01
N ALA A 543 -16.64 32.92 13.10
CA ALA A 543 -18.01 32.54 13.40
C ALA A 543 -18.92 33.77 13.54
N LYS A 544 -19.98 33.79 12.73
CA LYS A 544 -20.98 34.87 12.75
C LYS A 544 -21.71 34.91 14.08
N LEU A 545 -21.92 36.10 14.65
CA LEU A 545 -22.66 36.24 15.90
C LEU A 545 -24.03 35.57 15.83
N SER A 546 -24.71 35.67 14.70
CA SER A 546 -26.06 35.16 14.55
C SER A 546 -26.20 33.66 14.76
N GLU A 547 -25.12 32.92 14.56
CA GLU A 547 -25.05 31.48 14.78
C GLU A 547 -24.82 31.17 16.26
N ILE A 548 -23.93 31.93 16.91
CA ILE A 548 -23.70 31.88 18.37
C ILE A 548 -24.96 32.28 19.14
N VAL A 549 -25.70 33.23 18.58
CA VAL A 549 -26.97 33.77 19.09
C VAL A 549 -28.16 32.87 18.70
N GLY A 550 -28.01 32.03 17.68
CA GLY A 550 -29.02 31.07 17.24
C GLY A 550 -29.41 30.06 18.33
N ASP A 551 -28.45 29.71 19.19
CA ASP A 551 -28.62 28.77 20.32
C ASP A 551 -29.25 29.42 21.57
N LEU A 552 -29.26 30.76 21.66
CA LEU A 552 -30.01 31.49 22.69
C LEU A 552 -31.50 31.46 22.29
N GLN A 553 -32.20 30.40 22.72
CA GLN A 553 -33.62 30.22 22.44
C GLN A 553 -34.41 31.53 22.70
N GLY A 554 -35.20 31.96 21.71
CA GLY A 554 -36.18 33.05 21.89
C GLY A 554 -35.94 34.33 21.10
N LEU A 555 -35.06 34.36 20.09
CA LEU A 555 -34.96 35.47 19.15
C LEU A 555 -35.83 35.27 17.92
N SER A 556 -36.59 36.30 17.56
CA SER A 556 -37.37 36.32 16.33
C SER A 556 -36.47 36.37 15.09
N SER A 557 -37.01 35.95 13.94
CA SER A 557 -36.29 35.98 12.66
C SER A 557 -35.81 37.39 12.27
N ASN A 558 -36.53 38.43 12.69
CA ASN A 558 -36.15 39.82 12.45
C ASN A 558 -34.98 40.26 13.34
N GLU A 559 -34.98 39.86 14.62
CA GLU A 559 -33.87 40.16 15.53
C GLU A 559 -32.57 39.49 15.07
N ARG A 560 -32.65 38.23 14.64
CA ARG A 560 -31.48 37.52 14.06
C ARG A 560 -30.93 38.25 12.84
N LYS A 561 -31.76 38.58 11.85
CA LYS A 561 -31.33 39.30 10.63
C LYS A 561 -30.71 40.67 10.94
N THR A 562 -31.23 41.36 11.94
CA THR A 562 -30.68 42.66 12.35
C THR A 562 -29.33 42.51 13.03
N ILE A 563 -29.17 41.51 13.90
CA ILE A 563 -27.86 41.19 14.52
C ILE A 563 -26.86 40.76 13.44
N GLU A 564 -27.25 39.93 12.47
CA GLU A 564 -26.44 39.52 11.30
C GLU A 564 -25.90 40.71 10.53
N LYS A 565 -26.74 41.74 10.31
CA LYS A 565 -26.35 42.93 9.55
C LYS A 565 -25.23 43.73 10.24
N HIS A 566 -25.10 43.63 11.57
CA HIS A 566 -24.16 44.42 12.36
C HIS A 566 -23.00 43.58 12.95
N ASP A 567 -22.85 42.33 12.52
CA ASP A 567 -21.87 41.37 13.02
C ASP A 567 -20.41 41.89 12.93
N ASN A 568 -20.03 42.43 11.77
CA ASN A 568 -18.70 43.04 11.56
C ASN A 568 -18.43 44.20 12.52
N GLN A 569 -19.45 45.00 12.86
CA GLN A 569 -19.29 46.14 13.76
C GLN A 569 -19.09 45.67 15.21
N LEU A 570 -19.68 44.54 15.59
CA LEU A 570 -19.47 43.92 16.89
C LEU A 570 -18.05 43.36 17.02
N GLN A 571 -17.58 42.66 15.98
CA GLN A 571 -16.20 42.18 15.93
C GLN A 571 -15.19 43.34 16.03
N GLN A 572 -15.46 44.45 15.34
CA GLN A 572 -14.65 45.67 15.43
C GLN A 572 -14.71 46.31 16.82
N ALA A 573 -15.86 46.33 17.48
CA ALA A 573 -16.00 46.85 18.84
C ALA A 573 -15.17 46.03 19.84
N ILE A 574 -15.22 44.70 19.74
CA ILE A 574 -14.38 43.81 20.56
C ILE A 574 -12.89 44.03 20.24
N ALA A 575 -12.52 44.11 18.97
CA ALA A 575 -11.14 44.37 18.54
C ALA A 575 -10.60 45.68 19.09
N LYS A 576 -11.40 46.75 19.05
CA LYS A 576 -11.10 48.07 19.60
C LYS A 576 -10.90 48.02 21.12
N ILE A 577 -11.77 47.31 21.85
CA ILE A 577 -11.71 47.22 23.31
C ILE A 577 -10.53 46.36 23.77
N VAL A 578 -10.21 45.29 23.05
CA VAL A 578 -9.09 44.36 23.33
C VAL A 578 -7.76 44.88 22.78
N GLY A 579 -7.76 45.94 21.97
CA GLY A 579 -6.56 46.58 21.41
C GLY A 579 -5.92 45.81 20.27
N ASN A 580 -6.71 45.06 19.48
CA ASN A 580 -6.23 44.28 18.34
C ASN A 580 -6.71 44.87 17.01
N LYS A 581 -5.86 44.81 15.97
CA LYS A 581 -6.22 45.20 14.59
C LYS A 581 -6.55 44.00 13.71
N ASP A 582 -6.10 42.81 14.10
CA ASP A 582 -6.37 41.57 13.37
C ASP A 582 -7.48 40.78 14.07
N THR A 583 -8.60 40.60 13.37
CA THR A 583 -9.75 39.85 13.89
C THR A 583 -9.48 38.36 14.02
N ALA A 584 -8.49 37.80 13.29
CA ALA A 584 -8.14 36.39 13.36
C ALA A 584 -7.45 36.01 14.69
N ASP A 585 -6.75 36.96 15.33
CA ASP A 585 -6.04 36.75 16.61
C ASP A 585 -6.88 37.19 17.83
N LEU A 586 -8.14 37.60 17.60
CA LEU A 586 -9.02 38.16 18.63
C LEU A 586 -9.30 37.16 19.76
N GLY A 587 -9.55 35.89 19.42
CA GLY A 587 -9.86 34.85 20.41
C GLY A 587 -8.69 34.58 21.36
N TRP A 588 -7.48 34.49 20.83
CA TRP A 588 -6.26 34.25 21.62
C TRP A 588 -5.99 35.39 22.59
N ARG A 589 -6.19 36.63 22.16
CA ARG A 589 -6.03 37.82 23.02
C ARG A 589 -7.06 37.85 24.15
N VAL A 590 -8.31 37.54 23.84
CA VAL A 590 -9.39 37.44 24.84
C VAL A 590 -9.10 36.34 25.86
N LEU A 591 -8.48 35.23 25.45
CA LEU A 591 -8.05 34.17 26.37
C LEU A 591 -7.02 34.66 27.40
N GLN A 592 -6.04 35.46 26.95
CA GLN A 592 -4.98 35.97 27.81
C GLN A 592 -5.48 36.95 28.88
N LEU A 593 -6.69 37.49 28.73
CA LEU A 593 -7.33 38.31 29.74
C LEU A 593 -7.70 37.48 30.97
N LYS A 594 -7.49 38.05 32.16
CA LYS A 594 -8.02 37.45 33.39
C LYS A 594 -9.54 37.45 33.33
N LYS A 595 -10.19 36.53 34.05
CA LYS A 595 -11.67 36.40 34.05
C LYS A 595 -12.39 37.74 34.28
N LYS A 596 -11.92 38.53 35.26
CA LYS A 596 -12.45 39.86 35.56
C LYS A 596 -12.34 40.84 34.37
N ASP A 597 -11.26 40.77 33.63
CA ASP A 597 -11.01 41.63 32.47
C ASP A 597 -11.87 41.18 31.27
N ARG A 598 -12.20 39.88 31.16
CA ARG A 598 -13.18 39.40 30.17
C ARG A 598 -14.60 39.87 30.49
N ASP A 599 -14.99 39.85 31.75
CA ASP A 599 -16.30 40.37 32.19
C ASP A 599 -16.41 41.89 31.90
N ASP A 600 -15.31 42.64 32.04
CA ASP A 600 -15.24 44.06 31.65
C ASP A 600 -15.40 44.25 30.14
N VAL A 601 -14.73 43.42 29.32
CA VAL A 601 -14.91 43.43 27.86
C VAL A 601 -16.37 43.20 27.49
N VAL A 602 -17.04 42.20 28.11
CA VAL A 602 -18.46 41.90 27.87
C VAL A 602 -19.34 43.11 28.17
N MET A 603 -19.12 43.76 29.31
CA MET A 603 -19.88 44.95 29.71
C MET A 603 -19.71 46.12 28.74
N ARG A 604 -18.47 46.40 28.34
CA ARG A 604 -18.13 47.54 27.45
C ARG A 604 -18.61 47.31 26.03
N VAL A 605 -18.44 46.10 25.50
CA VAL A 605 -18.93 45.71 24.18
C VAL A 605 -20.46 45.74 24.15
N GLY A 606 -21.11 45.22 25.22
CA GLY A 606 -22.56 45.25 25.36
C GLY A 606 -23.13 46.68 25.31
N ALA A 607 -22.49 47.64 25.98
CA ALA A 607 -22.90 49.05 25.94
C ALA A 607 -22.73 49.68 24.54
N GLU A 608 -21.60 49.43 23.87
CA GLU A 608 -21.34 49.95 22.51
C GLU A 608 -22.36 49.39 21.51
N PHE A 609 -22.67 48.09 21.59
CA PHE A 609 -23.62 47.44 20.69
C PHE A 609 -25.09 47.74 21.02
N GLN A 610 -25.42 48.02 22.28
CA GLN A 610 -26.75 48.47 22.68
C GLN A 610 -27.11 49.79 22.01
N SER A 611 -26.15 50.71 21.88
CA SER A 611 -26.38 51.97 21.16
C SER A 611 -26.74 51.76 19.69
N LEU A 612 -26.10 50.77 19.03
CA LEU A 612 -26.38 50.37 17.66
C LEU A 612 -27.75 49.68 17.52
N LEU A 613 -28.03 48.70 18.39
CA LEU A 613 -29.28 47.94 18.36
C LEU A 613 -30.49 48.73 18.83
N ALA A 614 -30.37 49.69 19.75
CA ALA A 614 -31.48 50.52 20.21
C ALA A 614 -32.14 51.30 19.05
N THR A 615 -31.36 51.60 18.01
CA THR A 615 -31.85 52.28 16.80
C THR A 615 -32.59 51.32 15.85
N ALA A 616 -32.17 50.05 15.79
CA ALA A 616 -32.71 49.05 14.84
C ALA A 616 -33.77 48.11 15.46
N LEU A 617 -33.73 47.92 16.78
CA LEU A 617 -34.59 47.07 17.61
C LEU A 617 -34.87 47.80 18.95
N PRO A 618 -35.77 48.80 18.97
CA PRO A 618 -35.98 49.67 20.13
C PRO A 618 -36.56 48.99 21.38
N ARG A 619 -36.89 47.70 21.33
CA ARG A 619 -37.37 46.89 22.46
C ARG A 619 -36.43 45.74 22.84
N PHE A 620 -35.19 45.75 22.34
CA PHE A 620 -34.23 44.69 22.63
C PHE A 620 -33.70 44.81 24.07
N ASP A 621 -33.83 43.74 24.85
CA ASP A 621 -33.44 43.70 26.26
C ASP A 621 -31.90 43.74 26.43
N GLN A 622 -31.43 44.63 27.29
CA GLN A 622 -30.01 44.82 27.61
C GLN A 622 -29.40 43.58 28.25
N SER A 623 -30.14 42.86 29.10
CA SER A 623 -29.65 41.65 29.75
C SER A 623 -29.40 40.53 28.74
N ARG A 624 -30.31 40.38 27.76
CA ARG A 624 -30.15 39.45 26.63
C ARG A 624 -28.97 39.83 25.74
N LEU A 625 -28.76 41.12 25.48
CA LEU A 625 -27.59 41.55 24.71
C LEU A 625 -26.26 41.26 25.43
N GLN A 626 -26.20 41.48 26.74
CA GLN A 626 -25.02 41.14 27.53
C GLN A 626 -24.78 39.63 27.53
N GLU A 627 -25.82 38.81 27.60
CA GLU A 627 -25.71 37.36 27.48
C GLU A 627 -25.18 36.95 26.11
N ILE A 628 -25.70 37.52 25.01
CA ILE A 628 -25.20 37.32 23.65
C ILE A 628 -23.70 37.63 23.54
N VAL A 629 -23.29 38.82 24.01
CA VAL A 629 -21.90 39.26 23.94
C VAL A 629 -21.01 38.40 24.84
N LYS A 630 -21.50 38.00 26.02
CA LYS A 630 -20.80 37.09 26.92
C LYS A 630 -20.56 35.75 26.26
N THR A 631 -21.60 35.12 25.71
CA THR A 631 -21.51 33.86 24.99
C THR A 631 -20.52 33.97 23.84
N TYR A 632 -20.51 35.09 23.11
CA TYR A 632 -19.55 35.35 22.04
C TYR A 632 -18.09 35.46 22.54
N VAL A 633 -17.84 36.23 23.60
CA VAL A 633 -16.49 36.41 24.18
C VAL A 633 -15.95 35.10 24.78
N GLU A 634 -16.78 34.36 25.52
CA GLU A 634 -16.45 33.04 26.07
C GLU A 634 -16.25 31.99 24.96
N THR A 635 -16.90 32.20 23.82
CA THR A 635 -16.74 31.43 22.60
C THR A 635 -15.40 31.66 21.94
N MET A 636 -15.05 32.92 21.69
CA MET A 636 -13.76 33.30 21.11
C MET A 636 -12.60 32.83 22.00
N ALA A 637 -12.76 32.90 23.32
CA ALA A 637 -11.79 32.36 24.27
C ALA A 637 -11.67 30.83 24.16
N ALA A 638 -12.78 30.09 24.08
CA ALA A 638 -12.72 28.63 23.97
C ALA A 638 -12.14 28.17 22.63
N ILE A 639 -12.52 28.81 21.52
CA ILE A 639 -11.92 28.56 20.20
C ILE A 639 -10.40 28.76 20.25
N ALA A 640 -9.92 29.74 21.02
CA ALA A 640 -8.49 29.97 21.17
C ALA A 640 -7.76 28.95 22.07
N THR A 641 -8.48 28.23 22.94
CA THR A 641 -7.91 27.07 23.67
C THR A 641 -7.81 25.81 22.82
N ILE A 642 -8.55 25.75 21.72
CA ILE A 642 -8.46 24.72 20.68
C ILE A 642 -7.30 25.12 19.76
#